data_AF-A0A7X7XVW8-F1
#
_entry.id   AF-A0A7X7XVW8-F1
#
_cell.length_a   1.000
_cell.length_b   1.000
_cell.length_c   1.000
_cell.angle_alpha   90.00
_cell.angle_beta   90.00
_cell.angle_gamma   90.00
#
_symmetry.space_group_name_H-M   'P 1'
#
loop_
_entity.id
_entity.type
_entity.pdbx_description
1 polymer ?
#
loop_
_entity_poly.entity_id
_entity_poly.type
_entity_poly.pdbx_seq_one_letter_code
_entity_poly.pdbx_strand_id
1 'polypeptide(L)'
;MNKKFKKICIFYLLMVVVLMQLSFDLGGMSLNRIYADGADNEIIRNGDFSGGSSQWLLFVDWAANASAYNIVTADTEGNSISRTGVTHLGDYDWSVKLYQKDITIENSKKYILSFDAWSSVNREIKIRIEGGTNYTTYFERTLNLETSKKEYSFEFVMNHPTDLTSQLAFNFGHTNSLEEQFHNIYIDNVSLIMLDSEPIPTSTPEPTVEPIPTHWPPYPWPPYPLPTQPAESDNIQSSINLSRNTLSTVDFGRIVNMEFVQEGSLSVEGTIEAPKEIVMVLDNSGTFNSYIKNVPWPLDFGIYAHETLSIEGYEVNIDGSTYSRDFISTSNSLRITEKCSSFSTHITSPIIDVGEFENLTIPVEMPHFDAELMRDVIVFEPRDYMDEREKPMPGQEGITIRYDKDKKQFEILADTSTTFNIDSSMYFKGGLLISLIETKNINDSFLLADGDIIVQGTNFRPSGPDDKLFMYSKKGNISIETTNSQINGIMYAPGDPKKPETGRISFLGNNNIINGSLAARNFNFTASNLQVNNPKNKYEGIKEEYFQGVNYLYAIKNAAKSFVDRFVGTKTKIGIIQYSDSANNNDFKLYDLSLPENAEKLKRKIDKIESTVTGESNMGDGIRRAKYLLNDPHQTLPYASKHMVVLVGSAPNKWTSNNLHEERFMLEDGRALFLKGDGTIDSDGKALEYAKTVAENLTDENIIPTFIDFSSEDNDIENQLDAVATSSGAKLVSSTGKHFYKADSISKLSGIYDNIYMKTIFDTSLNSVTFEKVFPSGVLVTEIPENMVLEEVIVDGEVRQKLTGTINNILFSFDGSKYILSNMGFKVRVKYTEVGEILYEGSDAKMTYMINYIDGKGNEQLEILEEHFEDMIVNSVFEIDIN
;
A
#
# COMPACT_ATOMS: atom_id res chain seq x y z
N MET A 1 -31.15 -58.75 -33.09
CA MET A 1 -29.96 -57.88 -33.26
C MET A 1 -28.84 -58.66 -33.92
N ASN A 2 -28.35 -58.15 -35.05
CA ASN A 2 -27.61 -58.89 -36.07
C ASN A 2 -26.10 -58.95 -35.76
N LYS A 3 -25.44 -60.11 -35.92
CA LYS A 3 -24.00 -60.33 -35.62
C LYS A 3 -23.07 -59.37 -36.38
N LYS A 4 -23.53 -58.77 -37.48
CA LYS A 4 -22.82 -57.70 -38.20
C LYS A 4 -22.72 -56.38 -37.40
N PHE A 5 -23.71 -56.04 -36.59
CA PHE A 5 -23.74 -54.78 -35.83
C PHE A 5 -22.73 -54.80 -34.67
N LYS A 6 -22.57 -55.96 -34.00
CA LYS A 6 -21.57 -56.13 -32.93
C LYS A 6 -20.13 -56.05 -33.44
N LYS A 7 -19.86 -56.53 -34.66
CA LYS A 7 -18.52 -56.43 -35.27
C LYS A 7 -18.17 -54.99 -35.70
N ILE A 8 -19.15 -54.21 -36.16
CA ILE A 8 -18.94 -52.80 -36.53
C ILE A 8 -18.67 -51.96 -35.27
N CYS A 9 -19.40 -52.17 -34.17
CA CYS A 9 -19.14 -51.45 -32.92
C CYS A 9 -17.78 -51.80 -32.29
N ILE A 10 -17.33 -53.07 -32.36
CA ILE A 10 -16.01 -53.48 -31.84
C ILE A 10 -14.88 -52.90 -32.70
N PHE A 11 -15.06 -52.81 -34.02
CA PHE A 11 -14.07 -52.20 -34.92
C PHE A 11 -13.98 -50.67 -34.72
N TYR A 12 -15.11 -50.01 -34.45
CA TYR A 12 -15.15 -48.57 -34.14
C TYR A 12 -14.52 -48.28 -32.77
N LEU A 13 -14.77 -49.13 -31.76
CA LEU A 13 -14.14 -49.02 -30.44
C LEU A 13 -12.62 -49.23 -30.52
N LEU A 14 -12.14 -50.19 -31.32
CA LEU A 14 -10.70 -50.39 -31.54
C LEU A 14 -10.06 -49.22 -32.29
N MET A 15 -10.77 -48.61 -33.24
CA MET A 15 -10.25 -47.48 -34.01
C MET A 15 -10.17 -46.20 -33.16
N VAL A 16 -11.14 -45.97 -32.26
CA VAL A 16 -11.12 -44.84 -31.30
C VAL A 16 -10.01 -45.03 -30.26
N VAL A 17 -9.75 -46.25 -29.80
CA VAL A 17 -8.64 -46.55 -28.86
C VAL A 17 -7.27 -46.40 -29.55
N VAL A 18 -7.13 -46.82 -30.81
CA VAL A 18 -5.89 -46.64 -31.58
C VAL A 18 -5.66 -45.17 -31.93
N LEU A 19 -6.71 -44.39 -32.23
CA LEU A 19 -6.60 -42.94 -32.44
C LEU A 19 -6.27 -42.19 -31.14
N MET A 20 -6.82 -42.62 -30.00
CA MET A 20 -6.45 -42.09 -28.68
C MET A 20 -4.99 -42.44 -28.33
N GLN A 21 -4.51 -43.65 -28.61
CA GLN A 21 -3.11 -44.01 -28.38
C GLN A 21 -2.14 -43.28 -29.33
N LEU A 22 -2.52 -43.02 -30.59
CA LEU A 22 -1.71 -42.22 -31.52
C LEU A 22 -1.72 -40.71 -31.17
N SER A 23 -2.77 -40.19 -30.54
CA SER A 23 -2.76 -38.82 -29.99
C SER A 23 -1.98 -38.70 -28.68
N PHE A 24 -1.78 -39.80 -27.95
CA PHE A 24 -0.89 -39.84 -26.78
C PHE A 24 0.59 -40.04 -27.17
N ASP A 25 0.90 -40.73 -28.28
CA ASP A 25 2.29 -41.02 -28.69
C ASP A 25 2.92 -39.98 -29.65
N LEU A 26 2.18 -38.98 -30.17
CA LEU A 26 2.76 -37.86 -30.94
C LEU A 26 3.07 -36.59 -30.11
N GLY A 27 2.72 -36.56 -28.82
CA GLY A 27 3.12 -35.49 -27.90
C GLY A 27 4.53 -35.65 -27.32
N GLY A 28 5.25 -36.72 -27.67
CA GLY A 28 6.47 -37.15 -27.00
C GLY A 28 7.73 -37.13 -27.86
N MET A 29 7.96 -36.13 -28.71
CA MET A 29 9.28 -35.90 -29.31
C MET A 29 9.54 -34.40 -29.55
N SER A 30 9.91 -33.71 -28.47
CA SER A 30 10.79 -32.53 -28.50
C SER A 30 11.77 -32.66 -27.34
N LEU A 31 13.05 -32.40 -27.61
CA LEU A 31 14.19 -32.74 -26.77
C LEU A 31 14.15 -32.06 -25.39
N ASN A 32 14.41 -32.86 -24.35
CA ASN A 32 14.83 -32.51 -22.98
C ASN A 32 14.13 -31.31 -22.32
N ARG A 33 12.90 -31.52 -21.84
CA ARG A 33 12.33 -30.76 -20.71
C ARG A 33 12.34 -31.63 -19.46
N ILE A 34 13.03 -31.19 -18.41
CA ILE A 34 12.80 -31.66 -17.06
C ILE A 34 11.59 -30.86 -16.57
N TYR A 35 10.38 -31.37 -16.79
CA TYR A 35 9.25 -31.01 -15.94
C TYR A 35 9.37 -31.88 -14.70
N ALA A 36 9.77 -31.28 -13.59
CA ALA A 36 9.66 -31.93 -12.30
C ALA A 36 8.19 -31.88 -11.86
N ASP A 37 7.51 -33.00 -12.04
CA ASP A 37 6.27 -33.34 -11.35
C ASP A 37 6.59 -33.34 -9.84
N GLY A 38 6.14 -32.30 -9.12
CA GLY A 38 6.27 -32.19 -7.65
C GLY A 38 7.69 -32.17 -7.10
N ALA A 39 8.53 -31.20 -7.50
CA ALA A 39 9.83 -31.01 -6.87
C ALA A 39 9.66 -30.43 -5.45
N ASP A 40 10.31 -31.04 -4.45
CA ASP A 40 10.49 -30.50 -3.09
C ASP A 40 11.18 -29.10 -3.05
N ASN A 41 11.51 -28.52 -4.22
CA ASN A 41 12.32 -27.30 -4.41
C ASN A 41 11.60 -26.16 -5.20
N GLU A 42 10.30 -26.26 -5.50
CA GLU A 42 9.53 -25.14 -6.10
C GLU A 42 9.20 -24.08 -5.03
N ILE A 43 9.47 -22.81 -5.35
CA ILE A 43 9.32 -21.69 -4.42
C ILE A 43 8.07 -20.86 -4.73
N ILE A 44 7.68 -20.76 -6.00
CA ILE A 44 6.52 -19.97 -6.40
C ILE A 44 5.24 -20.74 -6.11
N ARG A 45 4.33 -20.09 -5.38
CA ARG A 45 2.98 -20.59 -5.14
C ARG A 45 2.05 -20.08 -6.23
N ASN A 46 1.14 -20.94 -6.70
CA ASN A 46 0.10 -20.55 -7.66
C ASN A 46 0.67 -19.85 -8.92
N GLY A 47 1.76 -20.37 -9.46
CA GLY A 47 2.44 -19.81 -10.64
C GLY A 47 1.70 -20.04 -11.96
N ASP A 48 0.78 -21.00 -11.98
CA ASP A 48 -0.14 -21.31 -13.09
C ASP A 48 -1.49 -20.56 -12.98
N PHE A 49 -1.65 -19.73 -11.94
CA PHE A 49 -2.85 -18.95 -11.64
C PHE A 49 -4.17 -19.78 -11.54
N SER A 50 -4.09 -21.10 -11.37
CA SER A 50 -5.26 -21.98 -11.22
C SER A 50 -6.05 -21.70 -9.93
N GLY A 51 -5.38 -21.17 -8.91
CA GLY A 51 -5.97 -20.64 -7.68
C GLY A 51 -6.39 -19.17 -7.76
N GLY A 52 -6.56 -18.61 -8.96
CA GLY A 52 -6.83 -17.18 -9.17
C GLY A 52 -5.62 -16.31 -8.85
N SER A 53 -5.84 -15.08 -8.38
CA SER A 53 -4.75 -14.17 -7.96
C SER A 53 -4.22 -14.47 -6.55
N SER A 54 -4.61 -15.58 -5.91
CA SER A 54 -4.11 -15.94 -4.58
C SER A 54 -2.58 -15.95 -4.55
N GLN A 55 -1.99 -15.42 -3.47
CA GLN A 55 -0.53 -15.20 -3.28
C GLN A 55 0.12 -14.11 -4.15
N TRP A 56 -0.57 -13.64 -5.19
CA TRP A 56 -0.08 -12.58 -6.07
C TRP A 56 -0.70 -11.24 -5.68
N LEU A 57 0.13 -10.22 -5.53
CA LEU A 57 -0.25 -8.88 -5.12
C LEU A 57 0.01 -7.91 -6.26
N LEU A 58 -0.93 -6.99 -6.49
CA LEU A 58 -0.73 -5.85 -7.37
C LEU A 58 -0.44 -4.61 -6.52
N PHE A 59 0.64 -3.93 -6.86
CA PHE A 59 0.97 -2.60 -6.36
C PHE A 59 0.82 -1.58 -7.50
N VAL A 60 0.22 -0.44 -7.19
CA VAL A 60 0.02 0.69 -8.12
C VAL A 60 0.37 1.99 -7.40
N ASP A 61 1.38 2.70 -7.90
CA ASP A 61 1.81 3.99 -7.38
C ASP A 61 1.00 5.14 -7.99
N TRP A 62 -0.24 5.28 -7.52
CA TRP A 62 -1.15 6.35 -7.95
C TRP A 62 -0.58 7.76 -7.67
N ALA A 63 0.34 7.92 -6.71
CA ALA A 63 1.04 9.18 -6.43
C ALA A 63 1.98 9.59 -7.56
N ALA A 64 2.51 8.60 -8.28
CA ALA A 64 3.26 8.78 -9.51
C ALA A 64 2.33 8.85 -10.74
N ASN A 65 1.01 9.02 -10.55
CA ASN A 65 -0.02 8.97 -11.60
C ASN A 65 -0.20 7.58 -12.25
N ALA A 66 0.21 6.49 -11.60
CA ALA A 66 -0.01 5.14 -12.13
C ALA A 66 -1.47 4.70 -11.95
N SER A 67 -1.96 3.88 -12.89
CA SER A 67 -3.30 3.30 -12.83
C SER A 67 -3.30 1.96 -13.53
N ALA A 68 -3.61 0.90 -12.79
CA ALA A 68 -3.69 -0.46 -13.31
C ALA A 68 -4.64 -1.33 -12.47
N TYR A 69 -5.07 -2.44 -13.06
CA TYR A 69 -5.78 -3.52 -12.37
C TYR A 69 -5.22 -4.88 -12.78
N ASN A 70 -5.39 -5.89 -11.94
CA ASN A 70 -5.03 -7.27 -12.22
C ASN A 70 -6.23 -8.19 -12.01
N ILE A 71 -6.44 -9.07 -12.99
CA ILE A 71 -7.40 -10.17 -12.92
C ILE A 71 -6.75 -11.45 -13.42
N VAL A 72 -7.27 -12.60 -13.01
CA VAL A 72 -6.99 -13.88 -13.68
C VAL A 72 -8.12 -14.19 -14.65
N THR A 73 -7.76 -14.48 -15.91
CA THR A 73 -8.70 -14.82 -17.00
C THR A 73 -8.42 -16.20 -17.57
N ALA A 74 -9.32 -16.76 -18.38
CA ALA A 74 -9.03 -17.94 -19.20
C ALA A 74 -8.33 -17.55 -20.52
N ASP A 75 -7.35 -18.35 -20.95
CA ASP A 75 -6.79 -18.31 -22.30
C ASP A 75 -7.70 -19.02 -23.34
N THR A 76 -7.25 -19.14 -24.59
CA THR A 76 -8.02 -19.81 -25.65
C THR A 76 -8.19 -21.32 -25.44
N GLU A 77 -7.37 -21.94 -24.60
CA GLU A 77 -7.40 -23.36 -24.27
C GLU A 77 -8.15 -23.64 -22.96
N GLY A 78 -8.55 -22.59 -22.24
CA GLY A 78 -9.25 -22.65 -20.95
C GLY A 78 -8.33 -22.66 -19.73
N ASN A 79 -7.02 -22.45 -19.91
CA ASN A 79 -6.07 -22.34 -18.80
C ASN A 79 -6.16 -20.96 -18.15
N SER A 80 -5.92 -20.90 -16.84
CA SER A 80 -5.92 -19.63 -16.10
C SER A 80 -4.64 -18.85 -16.39
N ILE A 81 -4.77 -17.55 -16.67
CA ILE A 81 -3.65 -16.65 -16.96
C ILE A 81 -3.82 -15.34 -16.21
N SER A 82 -2.72 -14.78 -15.69
CA SER A 82 -2.74 -13.44 -15.10
C SER A 82 -2.80 -12.39 -16.21
N ARG A 83 -3.71 -11.42 -16.06
CA ARG A 83 -3.85 -10.26 -16.96
C ARG A 83 -3.83 -8.97 -16.16
N THR A 84 -2.81 -8.17 -16.39
CA THR A 84 -2.70 -6.82 -15.82
C THR A 84 -3.04 -5.78 -16.89
N GLY A 85 -4.13 -5.04 -16.69
CA GLY A 85 -4.50 -3.90 -17.53
C GLY A 85 -3.87 -2.62 -16.99
N VAL A 86 -3.05 -1.95 -17.78
CA VAL A 86 -2.35 -0.72 -17.40
C VAL A 86 -2.91 0.45 -18.20
N THR A 87 -3.44 1.46 -17.51
CA THR A 87 -3.97 2.69 -18.10
C THR A 87 -2.92 3.80 -18.08
N HIS A 88 -2.27 4.00 -16.92
CA HIS A 88 -1.17 4.96 -16.76
C HIS A 88 0.04 4.26 -16.14
N LEU A 89 1.22 4.53 -16.69
CA LEU A 89 2.46 3.84 -16.35
C LEU A 89 3.08 4.32 -15.04
N GLY A 90 2.75 5.53 -14.61
CA GLY A 90 3.40 6.21 -13.50
C GLY A 90 4.73 6.87 -13.88
N ASP A 91 5.52 7.26 -12.87
CA ASP A 91 6.84 7.91 -13.06
C ASP A 91 8.00 6.90 -13.04
N TYR A 92 7.80 5.70 -12.49
CA TYR A 92 8.86 4.72 -12.24
C TYR A 92 8.54 3.33 -12.80
N ASP A 93 9.55 2.50 -13.09
CA ASP A 93 9.35 1.14 -13.62
C ASP A 93 8.50 0.25 -12.71
N TRP A 94 8.59 0.46 -11.40
CA TRP A 94 7.86 -0.27 -10.35
C TRP A 94 6.52 0.39 -10.00
N SER A 95 6.15 1.51 -10.63
CA SER A 95 4.89 2.22 -10.38
C SER A 95 3.66 1.34 -10.66
N VAL A 96 3.80 0.27 -11.44
CA VAL A 96 2.85 -0.84 -11.49
C VAL A 96 3.65 -2.12 -11.29
N LYS A 97 3.30 -2.94 -10.31
CA LYS A 97 4.07 -4.14 -9.95
C LYS A 97 3.17 -5.30 -9.56
N LEU A 98 3.29 -6.42 -10.27
CA LEU A 98 2.69 -7.70 -9.88
C LEU A 98 3.76 -8.54 -9.19
N TYR A 99 3.55 -8.94 -7.94
CA TYR A 99 4.59 -9.60 -7.15
C TYR A 99 4.06 -10.68 -6.20
N GLN A 100 4.93 -11.62 -5.85
CA GLN A 100 4.71 -12.60 -4.79
C GLN A 100 5.80 -12.42 -3.74
N LYS A 101 5.39 -12.13 -2.49
CA LYS A 101 6.28 -11.88 -1.35
C LYS A 101 6.50 -13.12 -0.49
N ASP A 102 7.32 -12.97 0.54
CA ASP A 102 7.61 -14.01 1.54
C ASP A 102 8.19 -15.29 0.89
N ILE A 103 9.04 -15.13 -0.13
CA ILE A 103 9.81 -16.22 -0.75
C ILE A 103 11.22 -16.25 -0.17
N THR A 104 11.71 -17.45 0.14
CA THR A 104 13.06 -17.63 0.71
C THR A 104 14.08 -17.84 -0.41
N ILE A 105 15.13 -17.03 -0.43
CA ILE A 105 16.27 -17.16 -1.35
C ILE A 105 17.54 -17.33 -0.53
N GLU A 106 18.05 -18.56 -0.49
CA GLU A 106 19.25 -18.95 0.24
C GLU A 106 20.56 -18.54 -0.45
N ASN A 107 21.51 -18.06 0.34
CA ASN A 107 22.87 -17.71 -0.08
C ASN A 107 23.56 -18.91 -0.76
N SER A 108 24.31 -18.61 -1.82
CA SER A 108 25.17 -19.54 -2.57
C SER A 108 24.41 -20.65 -3.28
N LYS A 109 23.08 -20.61 -3.28
CA LYS A 109 22.23 -21.50 -4.07
C LYS A 109 22.01 -20.92 -5.46
N LYS A 110 21.87 -21.82 -6.42
CA LYS A 110 21.54 -21.49 -7.81
C LYS A 110 20.05 -21.72 -8.03
N TYR A 111 19.42 -20.81 -8.76
CA TYR A 111 18.00 -20.86 -9.06
C TYR A 111 17.75 -20.78 -10.55
N ILE A 112 16.65 -21.37 -11.00
CA ILE A 112 16.09 -21.17 -12.34
C ILE A 112 14.74 -20.51 -12.18
N LEU A 113 14.61 -19.28 -12.69
CA LEU A 113 13.34 -18.58 -12.87
C LEU A 113 12.84 -18.85 -14.29
N SER A 114 11.62 -19.38 -14.43
CA SER A 114 10.94 -19.51 -15.72
C SER A 114 9.52 -18.99 -15.68
N PHE A 115 9.05 -18.41 -16.77
CA PHE A 115 7.68 -17.91 -16.93
C PHE A 115 7.35 -17.67 -18.40
N ASP A 116 6.05 -17.65 -18.72
CA ASP A 116 5.54 -17.15 -19.98
C ASP A 116 5.10 -15.68 -19.84
N ALA A 117 5.43 -14.84 -20.81
CA ALA A 117 5.00 -13.44 -20.82
C ALA A 117 4.73 -12.90 -22.23
N TRP A 118 3.72 -12.04 -22.35
CA TRP A 118 3.42 -11.25 -23.56
C TRP A 118 2.58 -10.01 -23.22
N SER A 119 2.43 -9.10 -24.18
CA SER A 119 1.66 -7.85 -24.00
C SER A 119 0.85 -7.52 -25.24
N SER A 120 -0.30 -6.86 -25.09
CA SER A 120 -1.12 -6.42 -26.24
C SER A 120 -0.43 -5.35 -27.11
N VAL A 121 0.66 -4.77 -26.61
CA VAL A 121 1.56 -3.84 -27.33
C VAL A 121 3.00 -4.23 -27.05
N ASN A 122 3.91 -3.98 -28.00
CA ASN A 122 5.33 -4.18 -27.75
C ASN A 122 5.80 -3.22 -26.65
N ARG A 123 6.40 -3.72 -25.57
CA ARG A 123 6.85 -2.88 -24.46
C ARG A 123 7.96 -3.52 -23.64
N GLU A 124 8.72 -2.68 -22.96
CA GLU A 124 9.70 -3.13 -21.97
C GLU A 124 9.04 -3.36 -20.59
N ILE A 125 9.50 -4.41 -19.90
CA ILE A 125 9.22 -4.70 -18.48
C ILE A 125 10.52 -5.03 -17.74
N LYS A 126 10.53 -4.89 -16.41
CA LYS A 126 11.64 -5.36 -15.56
C LYS A 126 11.18 -6.45 -14.60
N ILE A 127 11.97 -7.50 -14.49
CA ILE A 127 11.73 -8.61 -13.56
C ILE A 127 12.81 -8.54 -12.49
N ARG A 128 12.39 -8.55 -11.22
CA ARG A 128 13.29 -8.53 -10.06
C ARG A 128 13.00 -9.66 -9.11
N ILE A 129 14.06 -10.22 -8.52
CA ILE A 129 13.98 -10.88 -7.22
C ILE A 129 14.68 -9.94 -6.26
N GLU A 130 13.94 -9.44 -5.28
CA GLU A 130 14.39 -8.37 -4.39
C GLU A 130 13.97 -8.65 -2.95
N GLY A 131 14.64 -8.05 -1.96
CA GLY A 131 14.26 -8.23 -0.56
C GLY A 131 12.88 -7.63 -0.25
N GLY A 132 12.06 -8.28 0.58
CA GLY A 132 10.67 -7.85 0.79
C GLY A 132 10.49 -6.57 1.59
N THR A 133 11.48 -6.20 2.40
CA THR A 133 11.44 -4.99 3.23
C THR A 133 12.38 -3.90 2.72
N ASN A 134 13.56 -4.31 2.25
CA ASN A 134 14.63 -3.39 1.84
C ASN A 134 14.76 -3.24 0.32
N TYR A 135 14.06 -4.09 -0.44
CA TYR A 135 14.03 -4.09 -1.90
C TYR A 135 15.42 -4.17 -2.53
N THR A 136 16.39 -4.76 -1.81
CA THR A 136 17.71 -5.07 -2.35
C THR A 136 17.56 -6.04 -3.51
N THR A 137 18.04 -5.65 -4.69
CA THR A 137 17.91 -6.44 -5.90
C THR A 137 18.93 -7.59 -5.93
N TYR A 138 18.44 -8.84 -5.86
CA TYR A 138 19.24 -10.06 -5.97
C TYR A 138 19.37 -10.57 -7.42
N PHE A 139 18.36 -10.25 -8.23
CA PHE A 139 18.32 -10.56 -9.66
C PHE A 139 17.50 -9.49 -10.38
N GLU A 140 17.98 -9.02 -11.53
CA GLU A 140 17.21 -8.13 -12.42
C GLU A 140 17.38 -8.54 -13.88
N ARG A 141 16.28 -8.53 -14.64
CA ARG A 141 16.30 -8.60 -16.12
C ARG A 141 15.30 -7.64 -16.72
N THR A 142 15.74 -6.95 -17.76
CA THR A 142 14.88 -6.12 -18.62
C THR A 142 14.47 -6.93 -19.85
N LEU A 143 13.17 -7.05 -20.11
CA LEU A 143 12.62 -7.80 -21.24
C LEU A 143 11.75 -6.92 -22.12
N ASN A 144 11.87 -7.13 -23.43
CA ASN A 144 10.95 -6.59 -24.41
C ASN A 144 9.88 -7.64 -24.68
N LEU A 145 8.67 -7.38 -24.20
CA LEU A 145 7.49 -8.18 -24.50
C LEU A 145 6.97 -7.83 -25.89
N GLU A 146 6.54 -8.86 -26.61
CA GLU A 146 5.86 -8.75 -27.89
C GLU A 146 4.39 -9.19 -27.74
N THR A 147 3.63 -9.08 -28.83
CA THR A 147 2.24 -9.54 -28.90
C THR A 147 2.08 -11.06 -28.93
N SER A 148 3.17 -11.81 -29.13
CA SER A 148 3.17 -13.27 -29.10
C SER A 148 3.67 -13.80 -27.76
N LYS A 149 2.99 -14.83 -27.24
CA LYS A 149 3.41 -15.58 -26.04
C LYS A 149 4.82 -16.13 -26.23
N LYS A 150 5.72 -15.82 -25.30
CA LYS A 150 7.09 -16.35 -25.26
C LYS A 150 7.40 -16.88 -23.86
N GLU A 151 8.14 -17.98 -23.84
CA GLU A 151 8.72 -18.59 -22.65
C GLU A 151 10.09 -17.95 -22.37
N TYR A 152 10.33 -17.57 -21.12
CA TYR A 152 11.58 -17.01 -20.63
C TYR A 152 12.14 -17.90 -19.52
N SER A 153 13.47 -18.07 -19.51
CA SER A 153 14.17 -18.83 -18.48
C SER A 153 15.52 -18.18 -18.16
N PHE A 154 15.80 -17.98 -16.88
CA PHE A 154 17.01 -17.35 -16.39
C PHE A 154 17.58 -18.13 -15.21
N GLU A 155 18.89 -18.32 -15.23
CA GLU A 155 19.62 -18.82 -14.07
C GLU A 155 20.26 -17.66 -13.32
N PHE A 156 20.23 -17.72 -11.99
CA PHE A 156 21.04 -16.84 -11.15
C PHE A 156 21.54 -17.56 -9.90
N VAL A 157 22.60 -17.01 -9.30
CA VAL A 157 23.16 -17.47 -8.02
C VAL A 157 22.93 -16.37 -7.01
N MET A 158 22.39 -16.74 -5.84
CA MET A 158 22.22 -15.79 -4.74
C MET A 158 23.59 -15.48 -4.12
N ASN A 159 24.14 -14.31 -4.43
CA ASN A 159 25.42 -13.85 -3.89
C ASN A 159 25.28 -13.06 -2.59
N HIS A 160 24.04 -12.80 -2.18
CA HIS A 160 23.71 -12.10 -0.93
C HIS A 160 23.41 -13.10 0.21
N PRO A 161 23.43 -12.66 1.48
CA PRO A 161 22.97 -13.46 2.60
C PRO A 161 21.54 -13.99 2.39
N THR A 162 21.25 -15.19 2.92
CA THR A 162 19.91 -15.79 2.84
C THR A 162 18.85 -14.80 3.34
N ASP A 163 17.88 -14.50 2.49
CA ASP A 163 16.72 -13.69 2.82
C ASP A 163 15.48 -14.59 2.85
N LEU A 164 14.75 -14.53 3.97
CA LEU A 164 13.56 -15.33 4.23
C LEU A 164 12.27 -14.65 3.74
N THR A 165 12.36 -13.38 3.38
CA THR A 165 11.25 -12.47 3.11
C THR A 165 11.33 -11.84 1.72
N SER A 166 12.12 -12.39 0.79
CA SER A 166 12.26 -11.86 -0.56
C SER A 166 10.93 -11.85 -1.33
N GLN A 167 10.92 -11.19 -2.48
CA GLN A 167 9.80 -11.17 -3.41
C GLN A 167 10.25 -11.30 -4.87
N LEU A 168 9.44 -12.01 -5.67
CA LEU A 168 9.54 -11.99 -7.13
C LEU A 168 8.58 -10.92 -7.64
N ALA A 169 9.09 -9.97 -8.43
CA ALA A 169 8.36 -8.83 -8.93
C ALA A 169 8.44 -8.71 -10.46
N PHE A 170 7.28 -8.55 -11.10
CA PHE A 170 7.13 -8.13 -12.48
C PHE A 170 6.70 -6.67 -12.52
N ASN A 171 7.61 -5.79 -12.94
CA ASN A 171 7.46 -4.35 -12.95
C ASN A 171 6.99 -3.88 -14.34
N PHE A 172 5.82 -3.24 -14.36
CA PHE A 172 5.05 -2.84 -15.54
C PHE A 172 4.85 -1.32 -15.65
N GLY A 173 5.47 -0.54 -14.77
CA GLY A 173 5.40 0.91 -14.80
C GLY A 173 6.21 1.53 -15.93
N HIS A 174 6.61 2.79 -15.75
CA HIS A 174 7.28 3.59 -16.77
C HIS A 174 8.64 3.02 -17.16
N THR A 175 8.82 2.81 -18.46
CA THR A 175 10.11 2.49 -19.09
C THR A 175 10.29 3.41 -20.30
N ASN A 176 11.51 3.60 -20.78
CA ASN A 176 11.82 4.55 -21.86
C ASN A 176 11.17 4.20 -23.23
N SER A 177 10.32 3.18 -23.31
CA SER A 177 9.91 2.49 -24.54
C SER A 177 8.45 2.68 -24.96
N LEU A 178 7.58 3.25 -24.11
CA LEU A 178 6.13 3.32 -24.38
C LEU A 178 5.52 4.67 -24.00
N GLU A 179 4.70 5.22 -24.90
CA GLU A 179 3.80 6.35 -24.59
C GLU A 179 2.62 5.86 -23.72
N GLU A 180 2.01 6.78 -22.96
CA GLU A 180 0.83 6.48 -22.13
C GLU A 180 -0.36 6.06 -22.99
N GLN A 181 -0.63 4.76 -23.02
CA GLN A 181 -1.80 4.18 -23.65
C GLN A 181 -2.26 2.94 -22.89
N PHE A 182 -3.56 2.66 -22.90
CA PHE A 182 -4.09 1.44 -22.30
C PHE A 182 -3.56 0.18 -23.01
N HIS A 183 -3.10 -0.80 -22.25
CA HIS A 183 -2.67 -2.10 -22.77
C HIS A 183 -2.72 -3.19 -21.68
N ASN A 184 -2.69 -4.45 -22.12
CA ASN A 184 -2.72 -5.62 -21.25
C ASN A 184 -1.36 -6.34 -21.27
N ILE A 185 -0.94 -6.81 -20.11
CA ILE A 185 0.26 -7.63 -19.93
C ILE A 185 -0.19 -8.96 -19.33
N TYR A 186 0.36 -10.05 -19.86
CA TYR A 186 -0.01 -11.39 -19.47
C TYR A 186 1.21 -12.12 -18.93
N ILE A 187 1.02 -12.81 -17.80
CA ILE A 187 2.03 -13.64 -17.13
C ILE A 187 1.39 -15.00 -16.81
N ASP A 188 2.12 -16.07 -17.05
CA ASP A 188 1.66 -17.44 -16.83
C ASP A 188 2.85 -18.39 -16.56
N ASN A 189 2.58 -19.57 -16.03
CA ASN A 189 3.56 -20.65 -15.77
C ASN A 189 4.82 -20.19 -15.02
N VAL A 190 4.65 -19.36 -13.99
CA VAL A 190 5.79 -18.85 -13.22
C VAL A 190 6.33 -19.94 -12.28
N SER A 191 7.63 -20.19 -12.37
CA SER A 191 8.31 -21.20 -11.56
C SER A 191 9.69 -20.68 -11.14
N LEU A 192 10.04 -20.92 -9.88
CA LEU A 192 11.37 -20.64 -9.34
C LEU A 192 11.87 -21.88 -8.61
N ILE A 193 12.81 -22.59 -9.23
CA ILE A 193 13.34 -23.84 -8.71
C ILE A 193 14.74 -23.60 -8.15
N MET A 194 14.96 -24.03 -6.91
CA MET A 194 16.31 -24.15 -6.35
C MET A 194 17.00 -25.39 -6.92
N LEU A 195 18.19 -25.21 -7.49
CA LEU A 195 19.04 -26.30 -7.95
C LEU A 195 19.91 -26.79 -6.79
N ASP A 196 19.75 -28.06 -6.42
CA ASP A 196 20.66 -28.69 -5.47
C ASP A 196 22.07 -28.78 -6.05
N SER A 197 23.06 -28.32 -5.29
CA SER A 197 24.47 -28.49 -5.62
C SER A 197 24.83 -29.98 -5.52
N GLU A 198 25.33 -30.60 -6.59
CA GLU A 198 25.94 -31.93 -6.50
C GLU A 198 27.06 -31.91 -5.44
N PRO A 199 27.19 -32.97 -4.61
CA PRO A 199 28.21 -33.01 -3.57
C PRO A 199 29.60 -32.99 -4.21
N ILE A 200 30.36 -31.94 -3.94
CA ILE A 200 31.79 -31.87 -4.29
C ILE A 200 32.48 -33.04 -3.56
N PRO A 201 33.25 -33.92 -4.25
CA PRO A 201 33.94 -35.02 -3.60
C PRO A 201 35.00 -34.47 -2.63
N THR A 202 34.76 -34.70 -1.33
CA THR A 202 35.65 -34.34 -0.22
C THR A 202 37.05 -34.88 -0.45
N SER A 203 38.06 -34.00 -0.48
CA SER A 203 39.47 -34.42 -0.44
C SER A 203 39.80 -34.98 0.95
N THR A 204 40.42 -36.16 0.94
CA THR A 204 40.88 -36.91 2.12
C THR A 204 41.81 -36.08 3.02
N PRO A 205 41.60 -36.01 4.35
CA PRO A 205 42.53 -35.33 5.24
C PRO A 205 43.78 -36.19 5.53
N GLU A 206 44.95 -35.55 5.53
CA GLU A 206 46.24 -36.10 6.01
C GLU A 206 46.23 -36.30 7.55
N PRO A 207 47.02 -37.24 8.10
CA PRO A 207 46.85 -37.68 9.47
C PRO A 207 47.52 -36.75 10.50
N THR A 208 46.77 -36.53 11.58
CA THR A 208 47.11 -35.84 12.83
C THR A 208 48.30 -36.47 13.56
N VAL A 209 49.25 -35.65 14.02
CA VAL A 209 50.29 -36.03 14.99
C VAL A 209 49.89 -35.52 16.39
N GLU A 210 49.92 -36.44 17.37
CA GLU A 210 49.61 -36.21 18.80
C GLU A 210 50.67 -35.38 19.58
N PRO A 211 50.32 -34.78 20.74
CA PRO A 211 51.14 -33.77 21.42
C PRO A 211 52.13 -34.35 22.45
N ILE A 212 53.21 -33.61 22.72
CA ILE A 212 54.19 -33.86 23.80
C ILE A 212 54.06 -32.74 24.87
N PRO A 213 54.24 -33.00 26.19
CA PRO A 213 53.93 -32.05 27.25
C PRO A 213 55.10 -31.14 27.68
N THR A 214 54.77 -29.84 27.80
CA THR A 214 55.20 -28.78 28.74
C THR A 214 56.66 -28.66 29.24
N HIS A 215 57.26 -27.50 28.95
CA HIS A 215 58.04 -26.69 29.91
C HIS A 215 57.95 -25.19 29.56
N TRP A 216 57.59 -24.36 30.56
CA TRP A 216 57.84 -22.90 30.60
C TRP A 216 59.25 -22.66 31.19
N PRO A 217 59.96 -21.51 30.96
CA PRO A 217 59.48 -20.12 31.10
C PRO A 217 60.17 -19.13 30.09
N PRO A 218 60.37 -17.83 30.37
CA PRO A 218 59.46 -16.75 30.76
C PRO A 218 59.27 -15.69 29.63
N TYR A 219 58.27 -14.82 29.78
CA TYR A 219 57.95 -13.70 28.87
C TYR A 219 59.14 -12.77 28.56
N PRO A 220 59.20 -12.28 27.31
CA PRO A 220 59.12 -10.84 27.09
C PRO A 220 58.04 -10.47 26.05
N TRP A 221 57.43 -9.30 26.26
CA TRP A 221 56.39 -8.67 25.46
C TRP A 221 56.69 -8.61 23.95
N PRO A 222 55.72 -8.90 23.05
CA PRO A 222 55.80 -8.47 21.67
C PRO A 222 55.16 -7.07 21.48
N PRO A 223 55.56 -6.34 20.44
CA PRO A 223 55.27 -4.92 20.25
C PRO A 223 53.82 -4.67 19.85
N TYR A 224 53.37 -3.43 20.07
CA TYR A 224 52.11 -2.90 19.59
C TYR A 224 51.89 -3.26 18.10
N PRO A 225 50.71 -3.77 17.71
CA PRO A 225 50.38 -3.94 16.30
C PRO A 225 50.33 -2.55 15.65
N LEU A 226 51.03 -2.40 14.52
CA LEU A 226 50.74 -1.32 13.58
C LEU A 226 49.27 -1.41 13.15
N PRO A 227 48.56 -0.29 12.95
CA PRO A 227 47.21 -0.32 12.43
C PRO A 227 47.25 -0.87 11.02
N THR A 228 46.76 -2.11 10.84
CA THR A 228 46.33 -2.62 9.54
C THR A 228 45.13 -1.79 9.10
N GLN A 229 45.27 -1.18 7.92
CA GLN A 229 44.20 -0.58 7.14
C GLN A 229 42.97 -1.51 7.16
N PRO A 230 41.74 -0.99 7.38
CA PRO A 230 40.54 -1.81 7.30
C PRO A 230 40.47 -2.45 5.91
N ALA A 231 40.18 -3.76 5.87
CA ALA A 231 39.87 -4.43 4.61
C ALA A 231 38.64 -3.74 3.99
N GLU A 232 38.69 -3.45 2.69
CA GLU A 232 37.51 -3.09 1.91
C GLU A 232 36.43 -4.16 2.15
N SER A 233 35.26 -3.73 2.63
CA SER A 233 34.12 -4.60 2.87
C SER A 233 33.43 -4.93 1.55
N ASP A 234 33.22 -6.22 1.25
CA ASP A 234 32.45 -6.70 0.09
C ASP A 234 30.93 -6.35 0.17
N ASN A 235 30.45 -5.78 1.29
CA ASN A 235 29.01 -5.58 1.56
C ASN A 235 28.44 -4.23 1.10
N ILE A 236 29.30 -3.27 0.72
CA ILE A 236 28.89 -1.96 0.23
C ILE A 236 29.60 -1.67 -1.10
N GLN A 237 28.81 -1.41 -2.14
CA GLN A 237 29.36 -0.91 -3.41
C GLN A 237 29.19 0.59 -3.49
N SER A 238 30.30 1.31 -3.38
CA SER A 238 30.37 2.76 -3.54
C SER A 238 30.78 3.13 -4.96
N SER A 239 30.17 4.19 -5.48
CA SER A 239 30.68 4.96 -6.63
C SER A 239 30.59 6.46 -6.32
N ILE A 240 30.87 6.84 -5.07
CA ILE A 240 30.86 8.23 -4.64
C ILE A 240 32.13 8.90 -5.18
N ASN A 241 31.94 9.95 -5.98
CA ASN A 241 33.01 10.74 -6.55
C ASN A 241 33.15 12.05 -5.77
N LEU A 242 34.37 12.36 -5.36
CA LEU A 242 34.73 13.59 -4.68
C LEU A 242 35.53 14.49 -5.61
N SER A 243 35.05 15.71 -5.85
CA SER A 243 35.70 16.66 -6.75
C SER A 243 35.94 18.02 -6.07
N ARG A 244 36.90 18.77 -6.65
CA ARG A 244 37.28 20.12 -6.21
C ARG A 244 37.09 21.08 -7.37
N ASN A 245 36.32 22.14 -7.13
CA ASN A 245 36.08 23.20 -8.10
C ASN A 245 36.71 24.50 -7.63
N THR A 246 37.69 24.99 -8.39
CA THR A 246 38.35 26.29 -8.20
C THR A 246 38.86 26.80 -9.55
N LEU A 247 39.46 27.99 -9.57
CA LEU A 247 40.15 28.51 -10.74
C LEU A 247 41.47 27.74 -10.97
N SER A 248 41.70 27.28 -12.20
CA SER A 248 42.94 26.58 -12.60
C SER A 248 44.17 27.50 -12.65
N THR A 249 43.94 28.81 -12.82
CA THR A 249 44.97 29.86 -12.75
C THR A 249 44.48 30.99 -11.86
N VAL A 250 45.31 31.44 -10.94
CA VAL A 250 44.99 32.45 -9.92
C VAL A 250 46.12 33.45 -9.78
N ASP A 251 45.79 34.72 -9.62
CA ASP A 251 46.79 35.75 -9.33
C ASP A 251 47.37 35.53 -7.94
N PHE A 252 48.69 35.63 -7.83
CA PHE A 252 49.40 35.55 -6.56
C PHE A 252 48.82 36.53 -5.53
N GLY A 253 48.52 36.02 -4.33
CA GLY A 253 47.93 36.79 -3.24
C GLY A 253 46.41 37.00 -3.33
N ARG A 254 45.75 36.54 -4.41
CA ARG A 254 44.29 36.60 -4.56
C ARG A 254 43.59 35.58 -3.68
N ILE A 255 42.45 35.99 -3.12
CA ILE A 255 41.55 35.10 -2.39
C ILE A 255 40.50 34.56 -3.37
N VAL A 256 40.33 33.24 -3.42
CA VAL A 256 39.35 32.58 -4.29
C VAL A 256 38.51 31.58 -3.49
N ASN A 257 37.34 31.25 -4.03
CA ASN A 257 36.50 30.19 -3.47
C ASN A 257 36.98 28.85 -4.04
N MET A 258 37.21 27.89 -3.15
CA MET A 258 37.39 26.48 -3.46
C MET A 258 36.15 25.74 -2.97
N GLU A 259 35.45 25.08 -3.89
CA GLU A 259 34.24 24.30 -3.61
C GLU A 259 34.58 22.81 -3.62
N PHE A 260 34.23 22.12 -2.55
CA PHE A 260 34.36 20.68 -2.43
C PHE A 260 32.99 20.07 -2.72
N VAL A 261 32.93 19.17 -3.70
CA VAL A 261 31.68 18.57 -4.19
C VAL A 261 31.73 17.05 -4.04
N GLN A 262 30.60 16.47 -3.67
CA GLN A 262 30.35 15.04 -3.62
C GLN A 262 29.11 14.70 -4.45
N GLU A 263 29.21 13.65 -5.26
CA GLU A 263 28.11 13.09 -6.04
C GLU A 263 28.34 11.61 -6.30
N GLY A 264 27.30 10.84 -6.62
CA GLY A 264 27.46 9.46 -7.03
C GLY A 264 26.38 8.54 -6.51
N SER A 265 26.74 7.29 -6.23
CA SER A 265 25.79 6.32 -5.70
C SER A 265 26.42 5.36 -4.70
N LEU A 266 25.56 4.82 -3.84
CA LEU A 266 25.89 3.87 -2.79
C LEU A 266 24.89 2.72 -2.87
N SER A 267 25.39 1.48 -2.88
CA SER A 267 24.57 0.28 -2.79
C SER A 267 24.90 -0.48 -1.51
N VAL A 268 23.87 -0.87 -0.77
CA VAL A 268 23.97 -1.68 0.45
C VAL A 268 23.04 -2.88 0.32
N GLU A 269 23.37 -4.00 0.98
CA GLU A 269 22.54 -5.22 0.97
C GLU A 269 21.18 -5.08 1.70
N GLY A 270 20.82 -3.87 2.13
CA GLY A 270 19.52 -3.61 2.71
C GLY A 270 19.10 -2.15 2.78
N THR A 271 18.56 -1.72 3.92
CA THR A 271 18.04 -0.34 4.05
C THR A 271 18.92 0.46 5.00
N ILE A 272 19.37 1.62 4.55
CA ILE A 272 20.11 2.55 5.41
C ILE A 272 19.21 2.97 6.56
N GLU A 273 19.66 2.68 7.78
CA GLU A 273 18.89 2.93 8.98
C GLU A 273 19.21 4.32 9.53
N ALA A 274 18.35 5.28 9.19
CA ALA A 274 18.37 6.62 9.76
C ALA A 274 17.18 6.83 10.72
N PRO A 275 17.40 7.47 11.89
CA PRO A 275 16.33 7.90 12.77
C PRO A 275 15.35 8.82 12.04
N LYS A 276 14.05 8.56 12.22
CA LYS A 276 12.97 9.31 11.58
C LYS A 276 12.02 9.86 12.63
N GLU A 277 11.56 11.08 12.43
CA GLU A 277 10.64 11.74 13.35
C GLU A 277 9.48 12.34 12.55
N ILE A 278 8.28 11.83 12.78
CA ILE A 278 7.09 12.16 12.00
C ILE A 278 6.06 12.81 12.92
N VAL A 279 5.48 13.93 12.50
CA VAL A 279 4.27 14.47 13.13
C VAL A 279 3.13 14.48 12.12
N MET A 280 2.07 13.74 12.45
CA MET A 280 0.80 13.79 11.72
C MET A 280 -0.02 14.98 12.23
N VAL A 281 -0.46 15.86 11.33
CA VAL A 281 -1.29 17.02 11.65
C VAL A 281 -2.67 16.78 11.04
N LEU A 282 -3.69 16.70 11.88
CA LEU A 282 -5.03 16.28 11.49
C LEU A 282 -6.07 17.37 11.77
N ASP A 283 -6.78 17.80 10.73
CA ASP A 283 -7.96 18.66 10.86
C ASP A 283 -9.07 17.93 11.65
N ASN A 284 -9.61 18.53 12.71
CA ASN A 284 -10.79 18.02 13.43
C ASN A 284 -11.88 19.09 13.62
N SER A 285 -11.86 20.15 12.82
CA SER A 285 -12.86 21.22 12.73
C SER A 285 -14.31 20.72 12.60
N GLY A 286 -14.47 19.52 12.05
CA GLY A 286 -15.74 18.85 11.84
C GLY A 286 -16.25 18.88 10.42
N THR A 287 -15.46 19.41 9.49
CA THR A 287 -15.73 19.25 8.06
C THR A 287 -15.74 17.76 7.67
N PHE A 288 -14.89 16.94 8.30
CA PHE A 288 -14.93 15.46 8.18
C PHE A 288 -16.24 14.81 8.66
N ASN A 289 -17.03 15.51 9.47
CA ASN A 289 -18.35 15.08 9.92
C ASN A 289 -19.51 15.68 9.11
N SER A 290 -19.33 16.85 8.48
CA SER A 290 -20.30 17.38 7.51
C SER A 290 -20.24 16.65 6.16
N TYR A 291 -19.20 15.85 5.92
CA TYR A 291 -19.09 14.87 4.84
C TYR A 291 -19.92 13.61 5.09
N ILE A 292 -21.17 13.77 5.56
CA ILE A 292 -22.17 12.70 5.44
C ILE A 292 -22.54 12.61 3.96
N LYS A 293 -21.70 11.92 3.21
CA LYS A 293 -22.06 11.22 1.98
C LYS A 293 -21.04 10.08 1.78
N ASN A 294 -21.48 8.90 2.22
CA ASN A 294 -20.95 7.57 1.90
C ASN A 294 -19.49 7.25 2.27
N VAL A 295 -19.27 6.88 3.53
CA VAL A 295 -18.31 5.79 3.79
C VAL A 295 -18.87 4.52 3.11
N PRO A 296 -18.10 3.81 2.27
CA PRO A 296 -18.60 2.62 1.58
C PRO A 296 -19.18 1.62 2.58
N TRP A 297 -20.43 1.23 2.37
CA TRP A 297 -21.18 0.35 3.23
C TRP A 297 -21.80 -0.79 2.41
N PRO A 298 -22.09 -1.97 2.97
CA PRO A 298 -22.60 -3.10 2.20
C PRO A 298 -23.78 -2.83 1.26
N LEU A 299 -24.71 -1.93 1.61
CA LEU A 299 -25.83 -1.61 0.70
C LEU A 299 -25.55 -0.50 -0.32
N ASP A 300 -24.34 0.07 -0.36
CA ASP A 300 -23.89 0.90 -1.49
C ASP A 300 -23.66 0.08 -2.75
N PHE A 301 -23.31 -1.19 -2.57
CA PHE A 301 -23.07 -2.12 -3.65
C PHE A 301 -24.36 -2.81 -4.06
N GLY A 302 -24.47 -3.18 -5.33
CA GLY A 302 -25.54 -4.08 -5.77
C GLY A 302 -25.37 -5.46 -5.12
N ILE A 303 -24.12 -5.92 -5.04
CA ILE A 303 -23.75 -7.13 -4.32
C ILE A 303 -22.50 -6.85 -3.48
N TYR A 304 -22.62 -6.94 -2.17
CA TYR A 304 -21.53 -6.90 -1.22
C TYR A 304 -21.31 -8.28 -0.62
N ALA A 305 -20.20 -8.93 -0.95
CA ALA A 305 -19.73 -10.14 -0.29
C ALA A 305 -18.58 -9.80 0.66
N HIS A 306 -18.67 -10.12 1.95
CA HIS A 306 -17.56 -9.87 2.87
C HIS A 306 -16.33 -10.73 2.58
N GLU A 307 -16.56 -11.96 2.09
CA GLU A 307 -15.53 -12.94 1.76
C GLU A 307 -15.59 -13.26 0.26
N THR A 308 -16.42 -14.22 -0.15
CA THR A 308 -16.44 -14.73 -1.53
C THR A 308 -17.73 -14.37 -2.26
N LEU A 309 -17.57 -13.81 -3.46
CA LEU A 309 -18.62 -13.67 -4.46
C LEU A 309 -18.38 -14.68 -5.59
N SER A 310 -19.10 -15.80 -5.55
CA SER A 310 -19.02 -16.85 -6.58
C SER A 310 -20.23 -16.81 -7.51
N ILE A 311 -19.94 -16.61 -8.81
CA ILE A 311 -20.93 -16.52 -9.88
C ILE A 311 -20.75 -17.68 -10.86
N GLU A 312 -21.75 -18.54 -10.91
CA GLU A 312 -21.88 -19.64 -11.86
C GLU A 312 -23.19 -19.48 -12.68
N GLY A 313 -23.34 -20.22 -13.78
CA GLY A 313 -24.55 -20.20 -14.61
C GLY A 313 -24.32 -19.62 -16.01
N TYR A 314 -25.40 -19.32 -16.75
CA TYR A 314 -25.29 -18.97 -18.16
C TYR A 314 -25.17 -17.47 -18.43
N GLU A 315 -26.04 -16.65 -17.85
CA GLU A 315 -26.09 -15.20 -18.06
C GLU A 315 -26.36 -14.51 -16.73
N VAL A 316 -25.43 -13.66 -16.29
CA VAL A 316 -25.53 -12.90 -15.04
C VAL A 316 -25.30 -11.43 -15.33
N ASN A 317 -26.29 -10.60 -15.01
CA ASN A 317 -26.28 -9.16 -15.28
C ASN A 317 -26.50 -8.39 -13.98
N ILE A 318 -25.48 -7.67 -13.54
CA ILE A 318 -25.50 -6.83 -12.36
C ILE A 318 -25.47 -5.39 -12.84
N ASP A 319 -26.62 -4.72 -12.76
CA ASP A 319 -26.74 -3.29 -12.99
C ASP A 319 -26.40 -2.53 -11.69
N GLY A 320 -25.11 -2.28 -11.47
CA GLY A 320 -24.55 -1.71 -10.24
C GLY A 320 -23.10 -2.15 -10.01
N SER A 321 -22.58 -1.83 -8.82
CA SER A 321 -21.24 -2.24 -8.37
C SER A 321 -21.26 -3.53 -7.55
N THR A 322 -20.13 -4.22 -7.51
CA THR A 322 -19.88 -5.37 -6.64
C THR A 322 -18.70 -5.12 -5.71
N TYR A 323 -18.73 -5.76 -4.54
CA TYR A 323 -17.64 -5.82 -3.58
C TYR A 323 -17.40 -7.26 -3.16
N SER A 324 -16.14 -7.72 -3.13
CA SER A 324 -15.76 -9.01 -2.54
C SER A 324 -14.30 -9.07 -2.11
N ARG A 325 -13.91 -9.94 -1.17
CA ARG A 325 -12.49 -10.31 -1.04
C ARG A 325 -12.06 -11.14 -2.22
N ASP A 326 -12.79 -12.23 -2.47
CA ASP A 326 -12.57 -13.13 -3.60
C ASP A 326 -13.75 -13.06 -4.57
N PHE A 327 -13.50 -12.50 -5.75
CA PHE A 327 -14.44 -12.52 -6.86
C PHE A 327 -14.14 -13.70 -7.78
N ILE A 328 -15.09 -14.61 -7.94
CA ILE A 328 -14.96 -15.80 -8.77
C ILE A 328 -16.13 -15.85 -9.75
N SER A 329 -15.85 -15.88 -11.04
CA SER A 329 -16.88 -16.06 -12.08
C SER A 329 -16.49 -17.13 -13.08
N THR A 330 -17.33 -18.16 -13.18
CA THR A 330 -17.26 -19.23 -14.18
C THR A 330 -18.48 -19.23 -15.10
N SER A 331 -19.32 -18.18 -15.02
CA SER A 331 -20.52 -18.06 -15.83
C SER A 331 -20.19 -17.92 -17.31
N ASN A 332 -21.11 -18.31 -18.21
CA ASN A 332 -20.90 -18.14 -19.65
C ASN A 332 -20.87 -16.65 -20.08
N SER A 333 -21.62 -15.80 -19.39
CA SER A 333 -21.61 -14.35 -19.58
C SER A 333 -21.72 -13.63 -18.24
N LEU A 334 -20.80 -12.71 -17.99
CA LEU A 334 -20.78 -11.83 -16.83
C LEU A 334 -20.87 -10.37 -17.29
N ARG A 335 -21.90 -9.66 -16.82
CA ARG A 335 -22.02 -8.21 -16.99
C ARG A 335 -22.14 -7.50 -15.65
N ILE A 336 -21.28 -6.52 -15.41
CA ILE A 336 -21.31 -5.61 -14.26
C ILE A 336 -21.22 -4.18 -14.81
N THR A 337 -22.27 -3.39 -14.69
CA THR A 337 -22.34 -2.08 -15.37
C THR A 337 -21.43 -1.01 -14.75
N GLU A 338 -21.04 -1.17 -13.48
CA GLU A 338 -20.17 -0.23 -12.75
C GLU A 338 -18.84 -0.88 -12.34
N LYS A 339 -18.45 -0.74 -11.06
CA LYS A 339 -17.19 -1.26 -10.52
C LYS A 339 -17.32 -2.71 -10.04
N CYS A 340 -16.36 -3.55 -10.40
CA CYS A 340 -16.08 -4.82 -9.74
C CYS A 340 -14.88 -4.65 -8.80
N SER A 341 -15.16 -4.39 -7.53
CA SER A 341 -14.14 -4.10 -6.52
C SER A 341 -13.80 -5.37 -5.73
N SER A 342 -12.56 -5.86 -5.85
CA SER A 342 -12.14 -7.04 -5.09
C SER A 342 -10.65 -7.08 -4.74
N PHE A 343 -10.28 -7.84 -3.71
CA PHE A 343 -8.86 -8.09 -3.40
C PHE A 343 -8.24 -9.08 -4.39
N SER A 344 -9.04 -10.07 -4.81
CA SER A 344 -8.66 -11.14 -5.72
C SER A 344 -9.78 -11.34 -6.75
N THR A 345 -9.41 -11.45 -8.03
CA THR A 345 -10.36 -11.61 -9.13
C THR A 345 -9.97 -12.78 -10.03
N HIS A 346 -10.89 -13.74 -10.17
CA HIS A 346 -10.73 -14.90 -11.04
C HIS A 346 -11.97 -15.06 -11.94
N ILE A 347 -11.81 -14.84 -13.24
CA ILE A 347 -12.91 -14.83 -14.20
C ILE A 347 -12.55 -15.73 -15.39
N THR A 348 -13.14 -16.92 -15.46
CA THR A 348 -13.03 -17.81 -16.62
C THR A 348 -14.21 -17.67 -17.59
N SER A 349 -15.09 -16.71 -17.33
CA SER A 349 -16.21 -16.36 -18.21
C SER A 349 -15.72 -15.96 -19.61
N PRO A 350 -16.23 -16.58 -20.70
CA PRO A 350 -15.79 -16.25 -22.05
C PRO A 350 -16.34 -14.91 -22.55
N ILE A 351 -17.44 -14.42 -21.98
CA ILE A 351 -18.04 -13.12 -22.29
C ILE A 351 -18.02 -12.28 -21.02
N ILE A 352 -17.24 -11.19 -21.02
CA ILE A 352 -17.04 -10.31 -19.87
C ILE A 352 -17.32 -8.86 -20.31
N ASP A 353 -18.27 -8.21 -19.65
CA ASP A 353 -18.61 -6.79 -19.79
C ASP A 353 -18.63 -6.14 -18.41
N VAL A 354 -17.48 -5.66 -17.94
CA VAL A 354 -17.34 -5.01 -16.63
C VAL A 354 -16.93 -3.56 -16.85
N GLY A 355 -17.66 -2.62 -16.25
CA GLY A 355 -17.40 -1.19 -16.39
C GLY A 355 -15.99 -0.81 -15.95
N GLU A 356 -15.60 -1.18 -14.73
CA GLU A 356 -14.26 -0.96 -14.19
C GLU A 356 -13.87 -2.07 -13.20
N PHE A 357 -12.62 -2.53 -13.24
CA PHE A 357 -12.05 -3.40 -12.22
C PHE A 357 -11.27 -2.57 -11.21
N GLU A 358 -11.47 -2.83 -9.92
CA GLU A 358 -10.77 -2.15 -8.84
C GLU A 358 -10.16 -3.19 -7.88
N ASN A 359 -8.83 -3.22 -7.80
CA ASN A 359 -8.14 -4.06 -6.81
C ASN A 359 -8.13 -3.35 -5.45
N LEU A 360 -8.71 -3.99 -4.44
CA LEU A 360 -8.86 -3.44 -3.09
C LEU A 360 -7.63 -3.72 -2.22
N THR A 361 -7.33 -2.78 -1.32
CA THR A 361 -6.28 -2.91 -0.30
C THR A 361 -6.84 -2.83 1.12
N ILE A 362 -8.08 -2.34 1.30
CA ILE A 362 -8.72 -2.13 2.60
C ILE A 362 -10.11 -2.77 2.61
N PRO A 363 -10.44 -3.55 3.67
CA PRO A 363 -11.74 -4.17 3.75
C PRO A 363 -12.81 -3.15 4.14
N VAL A 364 -13.96 -3.25 3.50
CA VAL A 364 -15.20 -2.61 3.95
C VAL A 364 -15.80 -3.56 4.98
N GLU A 365 -16.10 -3.08 6.17
CA GLU A 365 -16.62 -3.91 7.26
C GLU A 365 -18.09 -4.31 7.05
N MET A 366 -18.45 -5.50 7.52
CA MET A 366 -19.83 -6.00 7.51
C MET A 366 -20.41 -6.00 8.94
N PRO A 367 -21.15 -4.95 9.36
CA PRO A 367 -21.63 -4.84 10.73
C PRO A 367 -22.82 -5.77 11.04
N HIS A 368 -22.88 -6.22 12.29
CA HIS A 368 -24.10 -6.75 12.89
C HIS A 368 -24.90 -5.62 13.53
N PHE A 369 -26.16 -5.44 13.10
CA PHE A 369 -27.07 -4.38 13.56
C PHE A 369 -28.44 -4.95 14.00
N ASP A 370 -28.46 -6.23 14.37
CA ASP A 370 -29.68 -6.90 14.80
C ASP A 370 -30.28 -6.28 16.07
N ALA A 371 -29.47 -5.66 16.93
CA ALA A 371 -29.93 -5.00 18.14
C ALA A 371 -30.83 -3.79 17.82
N GLU A 372 -30.48 -3.02 16.80
CA GLU A 372 -31.22 -1.87 16.30
C GLU A 372 -32.54 -2.31 15.67
N LEU A 373 -32.50 -3.35 14.85
CA LEU A 373 -33.68 -3.91 14.21
C LEU A 373 -34.69 -4.51 15.21
N MET A 374 -34.25 -4.94 16.40
CA MET A 374 -35.11 -5.60 17.40
C MET A 374 -35.85 -4.65 18.37
N ARG A 375 -35.74 -3.33 18.22
CA ARG A 375 -36.29 -2.36 19.20
C ARG A 375 -37.82 -2.37 19.29
N ASP A 376 -38.52 -2.43 18.16
CA ASP A 376 -39.98 -2.38 18.06
C ASP A 376 -40.52 -3.45 17.08
N VAL A 377 -40.32 -4.74 17.44
CA VAL A 377 -40.64 -5.88 16.57
C VAL A 377 -41.78 -6.77 17.09
N ILE A 378 -42.50 -7.37 16.16
CA ILE A 378 -43.42 -8.48 16.44
C ILE A 378 -42.60 -9.76 16.58
N VAL A 379 -42.59 -10.36 17.77
CA VAL A 379 -41.78 -11.56 18.06
C VAL A 379 -42.58 -12.84 17.89
N PHE A 380 -42.04 -13.79 17.13
CA PHE A 380 -42.56 -15.14 16.95
C PHE A 380 -41.69 -16.15 17.70
N GLU A 381 -42.28 -16.74 18.75
CA GLU A 381 -41.61 -17.69 19.65
C GLU A 381 -42.00 -19.13 19.30
N PRO A 382 -41.04 -20.06 19.11
CA PRO A 382 -41.35 -21.46 18.78
C PRO A 382 -42.33 -22.12 19.75
N ARG A 383 -42.24 -21.77 21.04
CA ARG A 383 -43.07 -22.33 22.11
C ARG A 383 -44.58 -22.14 21.86
N ASP A 384 -44.96 -21.11 21.12
CA ASP A 384 -46.36 -20.78 20.82
C ASP A 384 -46.91 -21.63 19.65
N TYR A 385 -46.05 -22.38 18.96
CA TYR A 385 -46.36 -23.18 17.76
C TYR A 385 -45.94 -24.66 17.90
N MET A 386 -45.73 -25.13 19.14
CA MET A 386 -45.24 -26.48 19.44
C MET A 386 -46.22 -27.62 19.09
N ASP A 387 -47.45 -27.32 18.65
CA ASP A 387 -48.40 -28.33 18.16
C ASP A 387 -48.30 -28.59 16.66
N GLU A 388 -47.40 -27.91 15.93
CA GLU A 388 -47.10 -28.07 14.49
C GLU A 388 -48.29 -27.83 13.54
N ARG A 389 -49.43 -27.42 14.08
CA ARG A 389 -50.62 -27.06 13.32
C ARG A 389 -50.46 -25.67 12.72
N GLU A 390 -50.99 -25.49 11.52
CA GLU A 390 -51.18 -24.17 10.92
C GLU A 390 -52.12 -23.33 11.78
N LYS A 391 -51.69 -22.09 12.07
CA LYS A 391 -52.46 -21.09 12.81
C LYS A 391 -52.58 -19.83 11.97
N PRO A 392 -53.69 -19.07 12.09
CA PRO A 392 -53.76 -17.74 11.51
C PRO A 392 -52.57 -16.89 11.98
N MET A 393 -51.90 -16.22 11.04
CA MET A 393 -50.79 -15.34 11.38
C MET A 393 -51.35 -14.01 11.94
N PRO A 394 -50.88 -13.53 13.11
CA PRO A 394 -51.38 -12.31 13.71
C PRO A 394 -51.28 -11.11 12.76
N GLY A 395 -52.39 -10.37 12.60
CA GLY A 395 -52.45 -9.17 11.75
C GLY A 395 -52.48 -9.46 10.24
N GLN A 396 -52.49 -10.72 9.81
CA GLN A 396 -52.47 -11.10 8.40
C GLN A 396 -53.74 -11.85 8.00
N GLU A 397 -54.56 -11.24 7.15
CA GLU A 397 -55.75 -11.90 6.59
C GLU A 397 -55.34 -12.93 5.53
N GLY A 398 -55.86 -14.15 5.60
CA GLY A 398 -55.59 -15.21 4.61
C GLY A 398 -54.23 -15.90 4.72
N ILE A 399 -53.38 -15.49 5.68
CA ILE A 399 -52.04 -16.07 5.87
C ILE A 399 -52.00 -16.92 7.14
N THR A 400 -51.36 -18.07 7.02
CA THR A 400 -51.12 -18.98 8.15
C THR A 400 -49.63 -19.14 8.42
N ILE A 401 -49.33 -19.51 9.66
CA ILE A 401 -47.97 -19.77 10.12
C ILE A 401 -47.95 -21.06 10.95
N ARG A 402 -46.89 -21.85 10.79
CA ARG A 402 -46.56 -23.00 11.63
C ARG A 402 -45.07 -23.03 11.94
N TYR A 403 -44.67 -23.84 12.93
CA TYR A 403 -43.26 -24.07 13.25
C TYR A 403 -42.92 -25.56 13.07
N ASP A 404 -41.99 -25.85 12.17
CA ASP A 404 -41.40 -27.17 11.96
C ASP A 404 -40.25 -27.36 12.97
N LYS A 405 -40.44 -28.27 13.93
CA LYS A 405 -39.48 -28.48 15.02
C LYS A 405 -38.21 -29.19 14.57
N ASP A 406 -38.31 -30.07 13.58
CA ASP A 406 -37.18 -30.85 13.10
C ASP A 406 -36.23 -29.94 12.31
N LYS A 407 -36.78 -29.03 11.51
CA LYS A 407 -36.03 -27.99 10.80
C LYS A 407 -35.71 -26.76 11.65
N LYS A 408 -36.38 -26.60 12.80
CA LYS A 408 -36.34 -25.39 13.64
C LYS A 408 -36.71 -24.12 12.88
N GLN A 409 -37.76 -24.20 12.06
CA GLN A 409 -38.11 -23.19 11.06
C GLN A 409 -39.60 -22.82 11.15
N PHE A 410 -39.89 -21.53 11.06
CA PHE A 410 -41.25 -21.03 10.83
C PHE A 410 -41.59 -21.10 9.35
N GLU A 411 -42.78 -21.56 9.01
CA GLU A 411 -43.27 -21.61 7.63
C GLU A 411 -44.48 -20.68 7.50
N ILE A 412 -44.35 -19.65 6.66
CA ILE A 412 -45.45 -18.74 6.29
C ILE A 412 -46.08 -19.27 5.00
N LEU A 413 -47.36 -19.58 5.08
CA LEU A 413 -48.14 -20.21 4.01
C LEU A 413 -49.34 -19.33 3.68
N ALA A 414 -49.52 -19.03 2.39
CA ALA A 414 -50.66 -18.27 1.88
C ALA A 414 -51.27 -18.94 0.65
N ASP A 415 -52.53 -18.64 0.36
CA ASP A 415 -53.15 -19.03 -0.91
C ASP A 415 -52.63 -18.18 -2.08
N THR A 416 -52.97 -18.57 -3.31
CA THR A 416 -52.46 -17.97 -4.55
C THR A 416 -53.01 -16.57 -4.86
N SER A 417 -53.60 -15.85 -3.90
CA SER A 417 -54.12 -14.49 -4.09
C SER A 417 -53.93 -13.56 -2.90
N THR A 418 -53.24 -13.99 -1.84
CA THR A 418 -53.12 -13.23 -0.60
C THR A 418 -51.84 -12.39 -0.57
N THR A 419 -51.97 -11.10 -0.24
CA THR A 419 -50.86 -10.15 -0.05
C THR A 419 -50.35 -10.20 1.40
N PHE A 420 -49.04 -10.36 1.59
CA PHE A 420 -48.43 -10.29 2.92
C PHE A 420 -48.10 -8.85 3.32
N ASN A 421 -48.79 -8.32 4.32
CA ASN A 421 -48.67 -6.92 4.73
C ASN A 421 -47.62 -6.78 5.84
N ILE A 422 -46.56 -6.02 5.59
CA ILE A 422 -45.46 -5.78 6.53
C ILE A 422 -45.52 -4.30 6.94
N ASP A 423 -46.22 -4.01 8.03
CA ASP A 423 -46.35 -2.68 8.62
C ASP A 423 -45.48 -2.51 9.88
N SER A 424 -44.85 -3.58 10.35
CA SER A 424 -43.89 -3.60 11.45
C SER A 424 -42.86 -4.70 11.22
N SER A 425 -41.64 -4.49 11.70
CA SER A 425 -40.58 -5.49 11.64
C SER A 425 -40.98 -6.75 12.45
N MET A 426 -40.69 -7.93 11.92
CA MET A 426 -41.07 -9.22 12.49
C MET A 426 -39.83 -10.05 12.80
N TYR A 427 -39.73 -10.57 14.02
CA TYR A 427 -38.59 -11.35 14.48
C TYR A 427 -38.98 -12.80 14.80
N PHE A 428 -38.40 -13.74 14.07
CA PHE A 428 -38.60 -15.18 14.21
C PHE A 428 -37.43 -15.82 14.96
N LYS A 429 -37.69 -16.41 16.13
CA LYS A 429 -36.67 -17.15 16.91
C LYS A 429 -36.43 -18.56 16.36
N GLY A 430 -36.04 -18.64 15.09
CA GLY A 430 -35.78 -19.85 14.32
C GLY A 430 -35.38 -19.49 12.89
N GLY A 431 -35.39 -20.46 11.99
CA GLY A 431 -35.39 -20.18 10.55
C GLY A 431 -36.75 -19.68 10.07
N LEU A 432 -36.81 -19.20 8.82
CA LEU A 432 -38.03 -18.73 8.17
C LEU A 432 -38.12 -19.31 6.75
N LEU A 433 -39.29 -19.83 6.38
CA LEU A 433 -39.64 -20.24 5.03
C LEU A 433 -40.81 -19.39 4.56
N ILE A 434 -40.63 -18.71 3.44
CA ILE A 434 -41.60 -17.82 2.83
C ILE A 434 -42.02 -18.44 1.51
N SER A 435 -43.31 -18.75 1.36
CA SER A 435 -43.90 -19.13 0.08
C SER A 435 -45.09 -18.22 -0.21
N LEU A 436 -44.81 -17.11 -0.87
CA LEU A 436 -45.76 -16.04 -1.17
C LEU A 436 -45.62 -15.62 -2.63
N ILE A 437 -46.64 -14.94 -3.14
CA ILE A 437 -46.66 -14.39 -4.51
C ILE A 437 -46.64 -12.85 -4.56
N GLU A 438 -47.01 -12.18 -3.46
CA GLU A 438 -47.10 -10.73 -3.35
C GLU A 438 -46.81 -10.26 -1.91
N THR A 439 -46.12 -9.12 -1.76
CA THR A 439 -45.86 -8.48 -0.46
C THR A 439 -46.29 -7.01 -0.47
N LYS A 440 -46.49 -6.43 0.70
CA LYS A 440 -46.75 -5.00 0.85
C LYS A 440 -46.11 -4.48 2.14
N ASN A 441 -44.94 -3.87 1.99
CA ASN A 441 -44.14 -3.31 3.06
C ASN A 441 -44.19 -1.77 3.01
N ILE A 442 -44.98 -1.18 3.90
CA ILE A 442 -45.30 0.25 3.91
C ILE A 442 -44.39 1.09 4.83
N ASN A 443 -43.68 0.44 5.75
CA ASN A 443 -42.85 1.08 6.77
C ASN A 443 -41.39 0.60 6.70
N ASP A 444 -40.94 0.14 5.52
CA ASP A 444 -39.57 -0.30 5.28
C ASP A 444 -39.06 -1.31 6.35
N SER A 445 -39.97 -2.18 6.78
CA SER A 445 -39.81 -3.09 7.91
C SER A 445 -39.09 -4.38 7.52
N PHE A 446 -38.34 -4.98 8.44
CA PHE A 446 -37.53 -6.17 8.20
C PHE A 446 -38.20 -7.46 8.70
N LEU A 447 -37.99 -8.55 7.96
CA LEU A 447 -38.16 -9.91 8.44
C LEU A 447 -36.82 -10.43 8.99
N LEU A 448 -36.75 -10.63 10.30
CA LEU A 448 -35.56 -11.07 11.01
C LEU A 448 -35.69 -12.54 11.41
N ALA A 449 -34.65 -13.34 11.19
CA ALA A 449 -34.59 -14.72 11.63
C ALA A 449 -33.28 -15.02 12.37
N ASP A 450 -33.33 -15.84 13.43
CA ASP A 450 -32.13 -16.36 14.08
C ASP A 450 -31.33 -17.30 13.16
N GLY A 451 -32.02 -18.02 12.28
CA GLY A 451 -31.47 -19.01 11.35
C GLY A 451 -31.73 -18.69 9.88
N ASP A 452 -31.77 -19.73 9.06
CA ASP A 452 -31.89 -19.59 7.60
C ASP A 452 -33.23 -18.97 7.18
N ILE A 453 -33.20 -18.11 6.17
CA ILE A 453 -34.39 -17.58 5.50
C ILE A 453 -34.45 -18.19 4.09
N ILE A 454 -35.55 -18.86 3.77
CA ILE A 454 -35.76 -19.48 2.46
C ILE A 454 -36.96 -18.83 1.81
N VAL A 455 -36.81 -18.33 0.58
CA VAL A 455 -37.90 -17.81 -0.24
C VAL A 455 -38.11 -18.74 -1.42
N GLN A 456 -39.27 -19.38 -1.50
CA GLN A 456 -39.58 -20.37 -2.55
C GLN A 456 -40.88 -20.02 -3.28
N GLY A 457 -40.95 -20.33 -4.58
CA GLY A 457 -42.16 -20.14 -5.37
C GLY A 457 -41.91 -19.92 -6.86
N THR A 458 -42.96 -19.55 -7.58
CA THR A 458 -42.85 -19.21 -9.01
C THR A 458 -43.67 -17.96 -9.31
N ASN A 459 -43.18 -17.11 -10.21
CA ASN A 459 -43.85 -15.88 -10.64
C ASN A 459 -44.17 -14.89 -9.50
N PHE A 460 -43.32 -14.80 -8.47
CA PHE A 460 -43.42 -13.71 -7.50
C PHE A 460 -43.14 -12.39 -8.23
N ARG A 461 -44.14 -11.53 -8.38
CA ARG A 461 -44.10 -10.37 -9.31
C ARG A 461 -44.64 -9.13 -8.63
N PRO A 462 -43.77 -8.27 -8.07
CA PRO A 462 -44.18 -7.20 -7.22
C PRO A 462 -44.94 -6.12 -7.99
N SER A 463 -45.98 -5.56 -7.37
CA SER A 463 -46.78 -4.49 -7.95
C SER A 463 -46.70 -3.21 -7.11
N GLY A 464 -46.01 -2.20 -7.65
CA GLY A 464 -45.91 -0.87 -7.02
C GLY A 464 -44.71 -0.67 -6.08
N PRO A 465 -44.60 0.53 -5.46
CA PRO A 465 -43.41 0.94 -4.71
C PRO A 465 -43.27 0.26 -3.35
N ASP A 466 -44.37 -0.20 -2.76
CA ASP A 466 -44.42 -0.80 -1.41
C ASP A 466 -44.23 -2.32 -1.45
N ASP A 467 -44.19 -2.94 -2.63
CA ASP A 467 -43.97 -4.38 -2.74
C ASP A 467 -42.47 -4.67 -2.64
N LYS A 468 -41.98 -4.62 -1.40
CA LYS A 468 -40.59 -4.80 -0.98
C LYS A 468 -40.47 -5.87 0.10
N LEU A 469 -39.39 -6.63 0.05
CA LEU A 469 -39.03 -7.65 1.03
C LEU A 469 -37.63 -7.36 1.59
N PHE A 470 -37.58 -6.90 2.84
CA PHE A 470 -36.33 -6.65 3.55
C PHE A 470 -36.08 -7.81 4.53
N MET A 471 -34.95 -8.48 4.39
CA MET A 471 -34.63 -9.69 5.13
C MET A 471 -33.29 -9.59 5.82
N TYR A 472 -33.25 -10.05 7.07
CA TYR A 472 -32.03 -10.10 7.86
C TYR A 472 -31.91 -11.48 8.53
N SER A 473 -30.96 -12.30 8.08
CA SER A 473 -30.63 -13.57 8.73
C SER A 473 -29.46 -13.36 9.68
N LYS A 474 -29.70 -13.41 10.99
CA LYS A 474 -28.72 -13.01 12.00
C LYS A 474 -27.48 -13.90 12.04
N LYS A 475 -27.68 -15.21 11.88
CA LYS A 475 -26.62 -16.24 11.93
C LYS A 475 -26.79 -17.36 10.91
N GLY A 476 -27.77 -17.25 10.03
CA GLY A 476 -28.08 -18.25 9.02
C GLY A 476 -27.71 -17.80 7.61
N ASN A 477 -28.26 -18.50 6.64
CA ASN A 477 -28.15 -18.25 5.22
C ASN A 477 -29.47 -17.70 4.67
N ILE A 478 -29.44 -17.10 3.47
CA ILE A 478 -30.65 -16.76 2.71
C ILE A 478 -30.64 -17.56 1.40
N SER A 479 -31.69 -18.34 1.16
CA SER A 479 -31.85 -19.14 -0.07
C SER A 479 -33.02 -18.61 -0.90
N ILE A 480 -32.76 -18.22 -2.14
CA ILE A 480 -33.75 -17.78 -3.11
C ILE A 480 -34.00 -18.91 -4.11
N GLU A 481 -35.11 -19.61 -3.90
CA GLU A 481 -35.57 -20.81 -4.61
C GLU A 481 -36.78 -20.49 -5.48
N THR A 482 -36.78 -19.30 -6.08
CA THR A 482 -37.88 -18.81 -6.93
C THR A 482 -37.58 -18.97 -8.41
N THR A 483 -38.61 -19.09 -9.26
CA THR A 483 -38.44 -19.07 -10.73
C THR A 483 -39.32 -17.99 -11.37
N ASN A 484 -38.84 -17.30 -12.41
CA ASN A 484 -39.54 -16.22 -13.13
C ASN A 484 -40.06 -15.11 -12.20
N SER A 485 -39.27 -14.78 -11.17
CA SER A 485 -39.69 -13.91 -10.07
C SER A 485 -38.89 -12.61 -10.03
N GLN A 486 -39.50 -11.55 -9.53
CA GLN A 486 -38.86 -10.27 -9.30
C GLN A 486 -38.97 -9.94 -7.81
N ILE A 487 -37.86 -9.72 -7.11
CA ILE A 487 -37.86 -9.41 -5.68
C ILE A 487 -37.28 -8.02 -5.49
N ASN A 488 -38.04 -7.12 -4.87
CA ASN A 488 -37.53 -5.78 -4.56
C ASN A 488 -37.12 -5.75 -3.09
N GLY A 489 -35.93 -5.26 -2.76
CA GLY A 489 -35.57 -4.98 -1.37
C GLY A 489 -34.14 -5.30 -0.97
N ILE A 490 -33.94 -5.56 0.32
CA ILE A 490 -32.64 -5.76 0.95
C ILE A 490 -32.55 -7.20 1.43
N MET A 491 -31.43 -7.85 1.18
CA MET A 491 -31.10 -9.14 1.80
C MET A 491 -29.77 -9.01 2.52
N TYR A 492 -29.76 -9.26 3.83
CA TYR A 492 -28.59 -9.06 4.68
C TYR A 492 -28.30 -10.31 5.52
N ALA A 493 -27.13 -10.93 5.34
CA ALA A 493 -26.74 -12.18 6.00
C ALA A 493 -25.27 -12.18 6.46
N PRO A 494 -24.95 -11.61 7.63
CA PRO A 494 -23.57 -11.50 8.13
C PRO A 494 -22.99 -12.84 8.62
N GLY A 495 -23.86 -13.81 8.94
CA GLY A 495 -23.45 -15.10 9.47
C GLY A 495 -22.95 -15.04 10.91
N ASP A 496 -22.61 -16.18 11.50
CA ASP A 496 -21.94 -16.25 12.79
C ASP A 496 -20.41 -16.22 12.56
N PRO A 497 -19.67 -15.26 13.15
CA PRO A 497 -18.22 -15.17 13.00
C PRO A 497 -17.48 -16.46 13.39
N LYS A 498 -18.08 -17.29 14.25
CA LYS A 498 -17.51 -18.57 14.71
C LYS A 498 -17.82 -19.74 13.78
N LYS A 499 -18.64 -19.55 12.74
CA LYS A 499 -19.14 -20.58 11.83
C LYS A 499 -19.03 -20.15 10.36
N PRO A 500 -17.94 -20.52 9.66
CA PRO A 500 -17.68 -20.07 8.29
C PRO A 500 -18.75 -20.52 7.27
N GLU A 501 -19.53 -21.55 7.57
CA GLU A 501 -20.60 -22.08 6.72
C GLU A 501 -21.87 -21.21 6.68
N THR A 502 -21.94 -20.17 7.52
CA THR A 502 -23.11 -19.29 7.67
C THR A 502 -22.90 -17.92 7.01
N GLY A 503 -23.99 -17.16 6.83
CA GLY A 503 -23.94 -15.86 6.15
C GLY A 503 -23.87 -15.96 4.63
N ARG A 504 -24.34 -17.06 4.05
CA ARG A 504 -24.40 -17.27 2.61
C ARG A 504 -25.74 -16.78 2.04
N ILE A 505 -25.71 -16.08 0.92
CA ILE A 505 -26.89 -15.89 0.07
C ILE A 505 -26.74 -16.77 -1.18
N SER A 506 -27.76 -17.55 -1.50
CA SER A 506 -27.76 -18.47 -2.64
C SER A 506 -28.98 -18.29 -3.54
N PHE A 507 -28.76 -18.35 -4.84
CA PHE A 507 -29.81 -18.28 -5.85
C PHE A 507 -29.86 -19.58 -6.64
N LEU A 508 -30.91 -20.35 -6.42
CA LEU A 508 -31.05 -21.71 -6.96
C LEU A 508 -32.07 -21.82 -8.11
N GLY A 509 -33.02 -20.89 -8.21
CA GLY A 509 -34.05 -20.91 -9.28
C GLY A 509 -33.79 -19.91 -10.42
N ASN A 510 -34.42 -20.12 -11.58
CA ASN A 510 -34.07 -19.43 -12.84
C ASN A 510 -34.89 -18.16 -13.13
N ASN A 511 -34.33 -17.25 -13.93
CA ASN A 511 -34.98 -16.01 -14.39
C ASN A 511 -35.49 -15.13 -13.23
N ASN A 512 -34.59 -14.82 -12.29
CA ASN A 512 -34.92 -13.94 -11.16
C ASN A 512 -34.37 -12.53 -11.38
N ILE A 513 -35.16 -11.52 -11.04
CA ILE A 513 -34.77 -10.11 -11.04
C ILE A 513 -34.77 -9.63 -9.60
N ILE A 514 -33.64 -9.14 -9.11
CA ILE A 514 -33.53 -8.56 -7.78
C ILE A 514 -33.36 -7.06 -7.93
N ASN A 515 -34.28 -6.28 -7.39
CA ASN A 515 -34.18 -4.81 -7.39
C ASN A 515 -33.86 -4.31 -5.99
N GLY A 516 -32.58 -4.17 -5.70
CA GLY A 516 -32.08 -3.64 -4.45
C GLY A 516 -30.67 -4.13 -4.15
N SER A 517 -30.35 -4.19 -2.86
CA SER A 517 -28.98 -4.36 -2.39
C SER A 517 -28.83 -5.67 -1.63
N LEU A 518 -27.82 -6.45 -1.99
CA LEU A 518 -27.53 -7.75 -1.41
C LEU A 518 -26.23 -7.68 -0.62
N ALA A 519 -26.26 -8.07 0.66
CA ALA A 519 -25.10 -8.07 1.54
C ALA A 519 -25.00 -9.41 2.27
N ALA A 520 -23.90 -10.12 2.07
CA ALA A 520 -23.69 -11.42 2.70
C ALA A 520 -22.22 -11.61 3.06
N ARG A 521 -21.95 -12.57 3.94
CA ARG A 521 -20.58 -13.08 4.09
C ARG A 521 -20.10 -13.73 2.79
N ASN A 522 -20.95 -14.57 2.19
CA ASN A 522 -20.64 -15.32 0.97
C ASN A 522 -21.83 -15.31 -0.01
N PHE A 523 -21.55 -15.36 -1.31
CA PHE A 523 -22.56 -15.60 -2.33
C PHE A 523 -22.26 -16.84 -3.15
N ASN A 524 -23.31 -17.56 -3.51
CA ASN A 524 -23.26 -18.60 -4.53
C ASN A 524 -24.44 -18.45 -5.49
N PHE A 525 -24.15 -18.09 -6.74
CA PHE A 525 -25.13 -17.97 -7.79
C PHE A 525 -25.02 -19.15 -8.74
N THR A 526 -25.99 -20.06 -8.74
CA THR A 526 -26.02 -21.22 -9.65
C THR A 526 -27.16 -21.15 -10.67
N ALA A 527 -28.01 -20.12 -10.57
CA ALA A 527 -29.18 -19.90 -11.39
C ALA A 527 -28.87 -19.27 -12.75
N SER A 528 -29.64 -19.62 -13.78
CA SER A 528 -29.56 -18.98 -15.10
C SER A 528 -30.38 -17.68 -15.16
N ASN A 529 -29.85 -16.66 -15.86
CA ASN A 529 -30.49 -15.37 -16.15
C ASN A 529 -30.84 -14.58 -14.89
N LEU A 530 -29.89 -14.48 -13.96
CA LEU A 530 -30.04 -13.58 -12.81
C LEU A 530 -29.79 -12.14 -13.23
N GLN A 531 -30.70 -11.27 -12.85
CA GLN A 531 -30.52 -9.82 -12.96
C GLN A 531 -30.53 -9.20 -11.56
N VAL A 532 -29.50 -8.46 -11.19
CA VAL A 532 -29.47 -7.66 -9.95
C VAL A 532 -29.41 -6.20 -10.36
N ASN A 533 -30.43 -5.43 -10.04
CA ASN A 533 -30.49 -3.99 -10.28
C ASN A 533 -30.32 -3.27 -8.96
N ASN A 534 -29.26 -2.46 -8.84
CA ASN A 534 -29.00 -1.60 -7.69
C ASN A 534 -29.43 -0.16 -7.99
N PRO A 535 -30.66 0.25 -7.63
CA PRO A 535 -31.06 1.64 -7.78
C PRO A 535 -30.27 2.50 -6.77
N LYS A 536 -29.30 3.28 -7.27
CA LYS A 536 -28.47 4.19 -6.45
C LYS A 536 -29.33 5.00 -5.47
N ASN A 537 -28.89 5.05 -4.21
CA ASN A 537 -29.45 5.87 -3.14
C ASN A 537 -30.90 5.54 -2.73
N LYS A 538 -31.47 4.40 -3.14
CA LYS A 538 -32.88 4.05 -2.83
C LYS A 538 -33.14 3.76 -1.35
N TYR A 539 -32.12 3.34 -0.59
CA TYR A 539 -32.25 2.91 0.82
C TYR A 539 -31.45 3.77 1.80
N GLU A 540 -31.18 5.03 1.45
CA GLU A 540 -30.39 5.93 2.30
C GLU A 540 -31.04 6.17 3.67
N GLY A 541 -32.37 6.33 3.71
CA GLY A 541 -33.10 6.45 4.98
C GLY A 541 -32.93 5.25 5.91
N ILE A 542 -32.79 4.04 5.36
CA ILE A 542 -32.54 2.83 6.15
C ILE A 542 -31.13 2.83 6.73
N LYS A 543 -30.14 3.36 5.99
CA LYS A 543 -28.80 3.58 6.54
C LYS A 543 -28.83 4.57 7.70
N GLU A 544 -29.50 5.69 7.55
CA GLU A 544 -29.57 6.74 8.58
C GLU A 544 -30.28 6.26 9.87
N GLU A 545 -31.35 5.48 9.72
CA GLU A 545 -32.18 5.00 10.83
C GLU A 545 -31.47 3.92 11.66
N TYR A 546 -30.86 2.94 11.00
CA TYR A 546 -30.33 1.74 11.67
C TYR A 546 -28.80 1.75 11.83
N PHE A 547 -28.07 2.71 11.24
CA PHE A 547 -26.60 2.64 11.12
C PHE A 547 -25.86 3.94 11.48
N GLN A 548 -26.19 4.53 12.62
CA GLN A 548 -25.48 5.72 13.12
C GLN A 548 -24.04 5.36 13.55
N GLY A 549 -23.02 5.69 12.76
CA GLY A 549 -21.62 5.56 13.21
C GLY A 549 -20.48 5.54 12.18
N VAL A 550 -20.75 5.53 10.87
CA VAL A 550 -19.68 5.48 9.84
C VAL A 550 -19.47 6.87 9.22
N ASN A 551 -18.53 7.64 9.77
CA ASN A 551 -18.10 8.92 9.20
C ASN A 551 -16.65 8.85 8.71
N TYR A 552 -16.25 9.79 7.86
CA TYR A 552 -14.88 9.85 7.34
C TYR A 552 -13.85 10.00 8.45
N LEU A 553 -14.16 10.70 9.55
CA LEU A 553 -13.23 10.80 10.67
C LEU A 553 -12.86 9.42 11.26
N TYR A 554 -13.83 8.50 11.40
CA TYR A 554 -13.53 7.13 11.83
C TYR A 554 -12.60 6.40 10.84
N ALA A 555 -12.86 6.50 9.55
CA ALA A 555 -12.05 5.83 8.53
C ALA A 555 -10.66 6.46 8.38
N ILE A 556 -10.54 7.78 8.49
CA ILE A 556 -9.26 8.52 8.55
C ILE A 556 -8.45 8.06 9.76
N LYS A 557 -9.08 7.93 10.94
CA LYS A 557 -8.42 7.39 12.14
C LYS A 557 -7.89 5.98 11.90
N ASN A 558 -8.63 5.12 11.20
CA ASN A 558 -8.16 3.79 10.85
C ASN A 558 -6.98 3.83 9.86
N ALA A 559 -7.06 4.64 8.81
CA ALA A 559 -5.95 4.83 7.87
C ALA A 559 -4.68 5.35 8.57
N ALA A 560 -4.82 6.31 9.48
CA ALA A 560 -3.71 6.84 10.28
C ALA A 560 -3.12 5.78 11.22
N LYS A 561 -3.94 4.93 11.84
CA LYS A 561 -3.44 3.80 12.66
C LYS A 561 -2.69 2.78 11.80
N SER A 562 -3.19 2.46 10.61
CA SER A 562 -2.48 1.59 9.66
C SER A 562 -1.14 2.17 9.24
N PHE A 563 -1.07 3.50 9.01
CA PHE A 563 0.20 4.19 8.75
C PHE A 563 1.19 4.06 9.91
N VAL A 564 0.72 4.19 11.17
CA VAL A 564 1.55 3.93 12.36
C VAL A 564 2.05 2.48 12.42
N ASP A 565 1.19 1.51 12.10
CA ASP A 565 1.55 0.08 12.13
C ASP A 565 2.70 -0.26 11.17
N ARG A 566 2.85 0.48 10.07
CA ARG A 566 3.96 0.29 9.11
C ARG A 566 5.34 0.60 9.69
N PHE A 567 5.43 1.42 10.74
CA PHE A 567 6.70 1.83 11.36
C PHE A 567 7.02 1.07 12.65
N VAL A 568 6.20 0.10 13.07
CA VAL A 568 6.43 -0.68 14.29
C VAL A 568 7.72 -1.47 14.19
N GLY A 569 8.59 -1.33 15.19
CA GLY A 569 9.89 -1.99 15.24
C GLY A 569 11.02 -1.22 14.57
N THR A 570 10.75 -0.05 13.97
CA THR A 570 11.78 0.79 13.31
C THR A 570 12.29 1.89 14.24
N LYS A 571 13.47 2.48 13.95
CA LYS A 571 13.99 3.71 14.61
C LYS A 571 13.21 4.98 14.22
N THR A 572 11.88 4.91 14.33
CA THR A 572 10.96 5.99 14.00
C THR A 572 10.21 6.44 15.23
N LYS A 573 10.09 7.75 15.43
CA LYS A 573 9.15 8.32 16.40
C LYS A 573 8.00 9.00 15.67
N ILE A 574 6.78 8.79 16.15
CA ILE A 574 5.59 9.43 15.57
C ILE A 574 4.80 10.19 16.64
N GLY A 575 4.42 11.43 16.34
CA GLY A 575 3.46 12.23 17.10
C GLY A 575 2.21 12.54 16.28
N ILE A 576 1.14 12.95 16.95
CA ILE A 576 -0.08 13.43 16.30
C ILE A 576 -0.53 14.75 16.93
N ILE A 577 -0.92 15.70 16.07
CA ILE A 577 -1.48 17.00 16.43
C ILE A 577 -2.84 17.13 15.75
N GLN A 578 -3.93 17.19 16.53
CA GLN A 578 -5.25 17.57 16.02
C GLN A 578 -5.46 19.08 16.13
N TYR A 579 -6.22 19.68 15.21
CA TYR A 579 -6.58 21.11 15.27
C TYR A 579 -8.00 21.41 14.77
N SER A 580 -8.68 22.30 15.48
CA SER A 580 -9.93 22.95 15.10
C SER A 580 -9.71 24.46 15.10
N ASP A 581 -10.47 25.23 15.88
CA ASP A 581 -10.18 26.60 16.29
C ASP A 581 -8.77 26.80 16.89
N SER A 582 -8.19 25.75 17.49
CA SER A 582 -6.82 25.70 17.98
C SER A 582 -6.27 24.28 18.03
N ALA A 583 -4.95 24.14 18.20
CA ALA A 583 -4.25 22.87 18.44
C ALA A 583 -3.89 22.67 19.92
N ASN A 584 -4.61 23.33 20.84
CA ASN A 584 -4.32 23.32 22.28
C ASN A 584 -4.53 21.96 22.96
N ASN A 585 -5.41 21.11 22.41
CA ASN A 585 -5.85 19.86 23.02
C ASN A 585 -5.04 18.67 22.48
N ASN A 586 -3.73 18.70 22.70
CA ASN A 586 -2.80 17.65 22.32
C ASN A 586 -1.86 17.33 23.50
N ASP A 587 -1.20 16.16 23.46
CA ASP A 587 -0.21 15.77 24.47
C ASP A 587 1.23 16.15 24.11
N PHE A 588 1.44 16.62 22.88
CA PHE A 588 2.72 17.11 22.37
C PHE A 588 3.86 16.12 22.58
N LYS A 589 3.62 14.86 22.21
CA LYS A 589 4.57 13.76 22.41
C LYS A 589 4.95 13.06 21.10
N LEU A 590 6.24 12.78 20.94
CA LEU A 590 6.76 11.81 19.98
C LEU A 590 6.85 10.42 20.62
N TYR A 591 6.18 9.43 20.03
CA TYR A 591 6.16 8.03 20.48
C TYR A 591 7.20 7.24 19.71
N ASP A 592 8.18 6.68 20.43
CA ASP A 592 9.22 5.81 19.86
C ASP A 592 8.64 4.44 19.48
N LEU A 593 8.58 4.16 18.18
CA LEU A 593 7.97 2.96 17.61
C LEU A 593 8.93 1.77 17.51
N SER A 594 10.19 1.93 17.91
CA SER A 594 11.07 0.77 18.17
C SER A 594 10.48 -0.14 19.26
N LEU A 595 9.60 0.42 20.10
CA LEU A 595 8.84 -0.26 21.13
C LEU A 595 7.36 -0.45 20.71
N PRO A 596 6.90 -1.68 20.41
CA PRO A 596 5.52 -1.94 19.99
C PRO A 596 4.45 -1.40 20.95
N GLU A 597 4.70 -1.36 22.27
CA GLU A 597 3.72 -0.81 23.21
C GLU A 597 3.46 0.69 23.04
N ASN A 598 4.40 1.44 22.46
CA ASN A 598 4.23 2.86 22.19
C ASN A 598 3.36 3.08 20.95
N ALA A 599 3.45 2.21 19.94
CA ALA A 599 2.52 2.20 18.82
C ALA A 599 1.07 2.04 19.29
N GLU A 600 0.80 1.11 20.21
CA GLU A 600 -0.52 0.93 20.81
C GLU A 600 -0.99 2.14 21.65
N LYS A 601 -0.07 2.87 22.29
CA LYS A 601 -0.41 4.13 22.98
C LYS A 601 -0.80 5.22 21.97
N LEU A 602 -0.04 5.37 20.88
CA LEU A 602 -0.33 6.33 19.83
C LEU A 602 -1.65 6.00 19.12
N LYS A 603 -1.91 4.75 18.75
CA LYS A 603 -3.18 4.33 18.13
C LYS A 603 -4.39 4.65 19.01
N ARG A 604 -4.29 4.42 20.33
CA ARG A 604 -5.34 4.84 21.29
C ARG A 604 -5.51 6.36 21.39
N LYS A 605 -4.48 7.15 21.09
CA LYS A 605 -4.60 8.62 21.01
C LYS A 605 -5.33 9.03 19.75
N ILE A 606 -4.99 8.43 18.62
CA ILE A 606 -5.69 8.61 17.35
C ILE A 606 -7.18 8.29 17.52
N ASP A 607 -7.53 7.16 18.15
CA ASP A 607 -8.93 6.75 18.36
C ASP A 607 -9.77 7.78 19.13
N LYS A 608 -9.14 8.48 20.08
CA LYS A 608 -9.77 9.50 20.94
C LYS A 608 -9.94 10.86 20.26
N ILE A 609 -9.49 11.02 19.01
CA ILE A 609 -9.74 12.23 18.24
C ILE A 609 -11.24 12.27 17.91
N GLU A 610 -11.88 13.35 18.34
CA GLU A 610 -13.28 13.66 18.16
C GLU A 610 -13.42 14.93 17.32
N SER A 611 -14.51 15.02 16.57
CA SER A 611 -14.85 16.23 15.83
C SER A 611 -15.52 17.24 16.75
N THR A 612 -15.19 18.52 16.58
CA THR A 612 -15.86 19.60 17.30
C THR A 612 -17.18 20.04 16.64
N VAL A 613 -17.43 19.63 15.38
CA VAL A 613 -18.60 20.01 14.55
C VAL A 613 -18.79 21.54 14.43
N THR A 614 -17.71 22.30 14.60
CA THR A 614 -17.74 23.78 14.61
C THR A 614 -17.54 24.38 13.22
N GLY A 615 -16.84 23.67 12.33
CA GLY A 615 -16.33 24.21 11.07
C GLY A 615 -15.13 25.14 11.24
N GLU A 616 -14.65 25.36 12.47
CA GLU A 616 -13.52 26.24 12.77
C GLU A 616 -12.19 25.53 12.48
N SER A 617 -11.35 26.12 11.63
CA SER A 617 -10.10 25.56 11.13
C SER A 617 -8.95 26.54 11.25
N ASN A 618 -8.05 26.25 12.19
CA ASN A 618 -6.82 27.00 12.47
C ASN A 618 -5.60 26.18 12.06
N MET A 619 -5.49 25.94 10.74
CA MET A 619 -4.39 25.18 10.13
C MET A 619 -3.02 25.71 10.55
N GLY A 620 -2.86 27.04 10.62
CA GLY A 620 -1.61 27.67 11.07
C GLY A 620 -1.23 27.26 12.49
N ASP A 621 -2.18 27.15 13.42
CA ASP A 621 -1.90 26.68 14.78
C ASP A 621 -1.49 25.20 14.81
N GLY A 622 -2.14 24.36 14.00
CA GLY A 622 -1.77 22.95 13.83
C GLY A 622 -0.33 22.78 13.34
N ILE A 623 0.03 23.47 12.25
CA ILE A 623 1.39 23.46 11.68
C ILE A 623 2.39 24.01 12.70
N ARG A 624 2.07 25.12 13.39
CA ARG A 624 2.94 25.74 14.40
C ARG A 624 3.30 24.75 15.50
N ARG A 625 2.29 24.08 16.07
CA ARG A 625 2.50 23.12 17.17
C ARG A 625 3.27 21.88 16.71
N ALA A 626 3.05 21.43 15.48
CA ALA A 626 3.80 20.33 14.89
C ALA A 626 5.28 20.70 14.64
N LYS A 627 5.54 21.91 14.13
CA LYS A 627 6.88 22.47 13.92
C LYS A 627 7.68 22.48 15.23
N TYR A 628 7.10 22.98 16.31
CA TYR A 628 7.77 22.97 17.62
C TYR A 628 8.00 21.57 18.17
N LEU A 629 7.05 20.64 17.98
CA LEU A 629 7.25 19.25 18.40
C LEU A 629 8.40 18.56 17.66
N LEU A 630 8.54 18.83 16.35
CA LEU A 630 9.66 18.35 15.52
C LEU A 630 10.98 19.07 15.79
N ASN A 631 10.99 20.12 16.60
CA ASN A 631 12.20 20.84 17.00
C ASN A 631 12.44 20.83 18.52
N ASP A 632 11.70 20.01 19.28
CA ASP A 632 11.87 19.87 20.72
C ASP A 632 13.17 19.09 21.03
N PRO A 633 14.22 19.72 21.59
CA PRO A 633 15.51 19.08 21.82
C PRO A 633 15.46 17.95 22.88
N HIS A 634 14.36 17.82 23.62
CA HIS A 634 14.16 16.75 24.59
C HIS A 634 13.50 15.50 23.99
N GLN A 635 12.85 15.64 22.84
CA GLN A 635 12.12 14.56 22.18
C GLN A 635 12.75 14.17 20.83
N THR A 636 13.45 15.11 20.20
CA THR A 636 13.99 14.98 18.85
C THR A 636 15.49 14.70 18.88
N LEU A 637 15.99 14.07 17.83
CA LEU A 637 17.42 13.94 17.58
C LEU A 637 17.86 15.03 16.60
N PRO A 638 19.02 15.69 16.83
CA PRO A 638 19.50 16.77 15.96
C PRO A 638 19.62 16.40 14.47
N TYR A 639 19.76 15.10 14.19
CA TYR A 639 20.08 14.54 12.88
C TYR A 639 19.02 13.54 12.39
N ALA A 640 17.85 13.49 13.02
CA ALA A 640 16.75 12.69 12.49
C ALA A 640 16.17 13.35 11.23
N SER A 641 15.74 12.54 10.27
CA SER A 641 14.90 13.03 9.17
C SER A 641 13.52 13.37 9.74
N LYS A 642 13.10 14.63 9.59
CA LYS A 642 11.84 15.12 10.16
C LYS A 642 10.79 15.26 9.07
N HIS A 643 9.61 14.69 9.30
CA HIS A 643 8.51 14.72 8.35
C HIS A 643 7.25 15.29 9.02
N MET A 644 6.57 16.20 8.33
CA MET A 644 5.27 16.72 8.75
C MET A 644 4.22 16.30 7.73
N VAL A 645 3.25 15.47 8.15
CA VAL A 645 2.18 14.97 7.29
C VAL A 645 0.88 15.66 7.67
N VAL A 646 0.43 16.62 6.86
CA VAL A 646 -0.73 17.47 7.14
C VAL A 646 -1.94 17.00 6.35
N LEU A 647 -2.92 16.41 7.04
CA LEU A 647 -4.22 16.04 6.46
C LEU A 647 -5.23 17.17 6.67
N VAL A 648 -5.72 17.71 5.56
CA VAL A 648 -6.55 18.91 5.54
C VAL A 648 -7.95 18.56 5.06
N GLY A 649 -8.96 18.96 5.83
CA GLY A 649 -10.37 18.80 5.45
C GLY A 649 -11.04 20.12 5.08
N SER A 650 -10.43 21.26 5.41
CA SER A 650 -11.03 22.59 5.25
C SER A 650 -9.99 23.68 5.05
N ALA A 651 -10.41 24.77 4.38
CA ALA A 651 -9.59 25.97 4.27
C ALA A 651 -9.44 26.63 5.65
N PRO A 652 -8.28 27.27 5.93
CA PRO A 652 -8.11 28.00 7.18
C PRO A 652 -9.11 29.15 7.26
N ASN A 653 -9.84 29.24 8.38
CA ASN A 653 -10.79 30.32 8.67
C ASN A 653 -10.64 30.88 10.11
N LYS A 654 -9.66 30.36 10.85
CA LYS A 654 -9.22 30.84 12.16
C LYS A 654 -7.71 31.05 12.16
N TRP A 655 -7.26 31.97 13.01
CA TRP A 655 -5.84 32.20 13.25
C TRP A 655 -5.58 32.63 14.69
N THR A 656 -4.32 32.56 15.10
CA THR A 656 -3.91 32.89 16.47
C THR A 656 -3.11 34.18 16.49
N SER A 657 -3.56 35.17 17.26
CA SER A 657 -2.76 36.36 17.56
C SER A 657 -1.85 36.14 18.78
N ASN A 658 -0.72 36.83 18.83
CA ASN A 658 0.15 36.86 20.01
C ASN A 658 -0.39 37.78 21.13
N ASN A 659 -1.44 38.57 20.84
CA ASN A 659 -2.04 39.53 21.77
C ASN A 659 -3.54 39.67 21.51
N LEU A 660 -4.31 39.97 22.56
CA LEU A 660 -5.74 40.26 22.50
C LEU A 660 -6.07 41.45 21.56
N HIS A 661 -5.25 42.49 21.57
CA HIS A 661 -5.54 43.79 20.95
C HIS A 661 -4.77 44.09 19.65
N GLU A 662 -3.69 43.37 19.38
CA GLU A 662 -2.89 43.54 18.16
C GLU A 662 -3.21 42.45 17.13
N GLU A 663 -3.01 42.76 15.85
CA GLU A 663 -3.20 41.83 14.74
C GLU A 663 -1.88 41.18 14.30
N ARG A 664 -1.06 40.76 15.27
CA ARG A 664 0.22 40.11 15.00
C ARG A 664 0.10 38.61 15.23
N PHE A 665 0.59 37.83 14.28
CA PHE A 665 0.53 36.37 14.34
C PHE A 665 1.31 35.79 15.52
N MET A 666 0.78 34.73 16.12
CA MET A 666 1.47 33.93 17.12
C MET A 666 2.41 32.95 16.42
N LEU A 667 3.71 33.22 16.46
CA LEU A 667 4.76 32.37 15.87
C LEU A 667 5.54 31.56 16.91
N GLU A 668 5.51 31.99 18.17
CA GLU A 668 6.21 31.34 19.28
C GLU A 668 5.55 30.03 19.70
N ASP A 669 6.26 29.19 20.46
CA ASP A 669 5.65 28.02 21.10
C ASP A 669 4.64 28.45 22.18
N GLY A 670 3.73 27.55 22.49
CA GLY A 670 2.75 27.69 23.56
C GLY A 670 1.30 27.63 23.07
N ARG A 671 0.40 27.80 24.05
CA ARG A 671 -1.06 27.73 23.85
C ARG A 671 -1.57 28.89 23.01
N ALA A 672 -2.50 28.61 22.11
CA ALA A 672 -3.25 29.62 21.39
C ALA A 672 -4.29 30.24 22.31
N LEU A 673 -4.03 31.45 22.82
CA LEU A 673 -4.90 32.15 23.77
C LEU A 673 -5.81 33.18 23.10
N PHE A 674 -5.35 33.81 22.02
CA PHE A 674 -6.05 34.90 21.35
C PHE A 674 -6.50 34.46 19.95
N LEU A 675 -7.52 33.62 19.92
CA LEU A 675 -8.12 33.12 18.67
C LEU A 675 -8.86 34.26 17.95
N LYS A 676 -8.66 34.33 16.63
CA LYS A 676 -9.23 35.32 15.72
C LYS A 676 -9.84 34.59 14.52
N GLY A 677 -10.58 35.32 13.68
CA GLY A 677 -11.45 34.75 12.66
C GLY A 677 -12.80 34.32 13.25
N ASP A 678 -13.87 34.47 12.47
CA ASP A 678 -15.23 34.14 12.89
C ASP A 678 -15.61 32.67 12.65
N GLY A 679 -14.70 31.88 12.04
CA GLY A 679 -14.91 30.47 11.78
C GLY A 679 -15.79 30.16 10.57
N THR A 680 -16.12 31.16 9.75
CA THR A 680 -16.96 30.98 8.56
C THR A 680 -16.12 30.94 7.29
N ILE A 681 -15.68 32.10 6.80
CA ILE A 681 -14.81 32.27 5.64
C ILE A 681 -13.68 33.24 5.99
N ASP A 682 -12.51 33.05 5.37
CA ASP A 682 -11.35 33.93 5.56
C ASP A 682 -11.47 35.22 4.72
N SER A 683 -12.50 36.03 5.02
CA SER A 683 -12.82 37.23 4.25
C SER A 683 -11.74 38.31 4.27
N ASP A 684 -10.91 38.36 5.32
CA ASP A 684 -9.79 39.28 5.46
C ASP A 684 -8.44 38.68 5.05
N GLY A 685 -8.42 37.40 4.65
CA GLY A 685 -7.22 36.68 4.19
C GLY A 685 -6.20 36.37 5.28
N LYS A 686 -6.50 36.65 6.56
CA LYS A 686 -5.51 36.51 7.63
C LYS A 686 -5.32 35.08 8.08
N ALA A 687 -6.34 34.23 7.97
CA ALA A 687 -6.20 32.83 8.34
C ALA A 687 -5.26 32.08 7.38
N LEU A 688 -5.42 32.33 6.07
CA LEU A 688 -4.51 31.82 5.05
C LEU A 688 -3.10 32.40 5.21
N GLU A 689 -2.98 33.71 5.42
CA GLU A 689 -1.66 34.33 5.60
C GLU A 689 -0.96 33.81 6.85
N TYR A 690 -1.69 33.60 7.96
CA TYR A 690 -1.14 32.99 9.16
C TYR A 690 -0.61 31.58 8.90
N ALA A 691 -1.38 30.74 8.20
CA ALA A 691 -0.96 29.38 7.86
C ALA A 691 0.30 29.38 6.99
N LYS A 692 0.38 30.29 6.00
CA LYS A 692 1.57 30.48 5.17
C LYS A 692 2.78 30.92 6.01
N THR A 693 2.66 31.98 6.80
CA THR A 693 3.76 32.51 7.62
C THR A 693 4.31 31.48 8.61
N VAL A 694 3.45 30.64 9.19
CA VAL A 694 3.90 29.56 10.08
C VAL A 694 4.60 28.43 9.31
N ALA A 695 4.09 28.11 8.12
CA ALA A 695 4.64 27.07 7.27
C ALA A 695 5.97 27.49 6.61
N GLU A 696 6.27 28.79 6.51
CA GLU A 696 7.56 29.29 6.01
C GLU A 696 8.75 28.62 6.72
N ASN A 697 9.78 28.34 5.93
CA ASN A 697 11.08 27.80 6.36
C ASN A 697 11.03 26.40 6.97
N LEU A 698 9.95 25.62 6.81
CA LEU A 698 9.94 24.22 7.27
C LEU A 698 11.11 23.42 6.66
N THR A 699 11.36 23.56 5.36
CA THR A 699 12.50 22.92 4.70
C THR A 699 13.86 23.42 5.20
N ASP A 700 13.98 24.72 5.49
CA ASP A 700 15.23 25.31 6.01
C ASP A 700 15.54 24.82 7.42
N GLU A 701 14.50 24.46 8.19
CA GLU A 701 14.59 23.84 9.51
C GLU A 701 14.71 22.29 9.42
N ASN A 702 15.01 21.75 8.24
CA ASN A 702 15.16 20.32 7.98
C ASN A 702 13.89 19.50 8.26
N ILE A 703 12.72 20.09 8.05
CA ILE A 703 11.41 19.42 8.12
C ILE A 703 10.89 19.27 6.70
N ILE A 704 10.53 18.04 6.31
CA ILE A 704 9.94 17.71 5.01
C ILE A 704 8.41 17.75 5.16
N PRO A 705 7.73 18.79 4.65
CA PRO A 705 6.28 18.87 4.72
C PRO A 705 5.63 18.06 3.59
N THR A 706 4.51 17.42 3.91
CA THR A 706 3.65 16.72 2.97
C THR A 706 2.20 17.07 3.28
N PHE A 707 1.50 17.64 2.31
CA PHE A 707 0.11 18.05 2.45
C PHE A 707 -0.82 17.08 1.72
N ILE A 708 -1.96 16.79 2.34
CA ILE A 708 -2.99 15.91 1.80
C ILE A 708 -4.33 16.65 1.87
N ASP A 709 -4.90 16.91 0.70
CA ASP A 709 -6.27 17.38 0.56
C ASP A 709 -7.24 16.20 0.67
N PHE A 710 -8.11 16.27 1.67
CA PHE A 710 -9.23 15.37 1.88
C PHE A 710 -10.54 16.15 2.04
N SER A 711 -10.65 17.28 1.33
CA SER A 711 -11.88 18.09 1.27
C SER A 711 -12.90 17.49 0.29
N SER A 712 -14.19 17.81 0.48
CA SER A 712 -15.24 17.40 -0.47
C SER A 712 -15.16 18.17 -1.77
N GLU A 713 -15.67 17.58 -2.84
CA GLU A 713 -15.87 18.27 -4.14
C GLU A 713 -16.66 19.58 -4.02
N ASP A 714 -17.61 19.68 -3.09
CA ASP A 714 -18.43 20.88 -2.87
C ASP A 714 -17.68 22.02 -2.13
N ASN A 715 -16.47 21.77 -1.64
CA ASN A 715 -15.66 22.71 -0.86
C ASN A 715 -14.21 22.68 -1.35
N ASP A 716 -13.99 23.23 -2.55
CA ASP A 716 -12.67 23.34 -3.16
C ASP A 716 -11.74 24.25 -2.34
N ILE A 717 -10.69 23.66 -1.80
CA ILE A 717 -9.63 24.35 -1.03
C ILE A 717 -8.28 24.31 -1.74
N GLU A 718 -8.20 23.82 -2.96
CA GLU A 718 -6.95 23.48 -3.63
C GLU A 718 -6.02 24.69 -3.72
N ASN A 719 -6.56 25.87 -4.01
CA ASN A 719 -5.75 27.10 -4.14
C ASN A 719 -5.16 27.54 -2.80
N GLN A 720 -5.94 27.47 -1.72
CA GLN A 720 -5.51 27.84 -0.38
C GLN A 720 -4.45 26.85 0.12
N LEU A 721 -4.68 25.55 -0.09
CA LEU A 721 -3.76 24.51 0.33
C LEU A 721 -2.45 24.54 -0.48
N ASP A 722 -2.52 24.71 -1.80
CA ASP A 722 -1.33 24.86 -2.65
C ASP A 722 -0.49 26.06 -2.23
N ALA A 723 -1.12 27.18 -1.85
CA ALA A 723 -0.41 28.36 -1.37
C ALA A 723 0.37 28.09 -0.06
N VAL A 724 -0.25 27.40 0.91
CA VAL A 724 0.41 27.01 2.17
C VAL A 724 1.52 25.98 1.90
N ALA A 725 1.24 24.98 1.09
CA ALA A 725 2.20 23.93 0.74
C ALA A 725 3.40 24.50 -0.03
N THR A 726 3.18 25.43 -0.97
CA THR A 726 4.25 26.14 -1.68
C THR A 726 5.11 26.96 -0.70
N SER A 727 4.48 27.73 0.19
CA SER A 727 5.18 28.51 1.23
C SER A 727 6.03 27.64 2.16
N SER A 728 5.65 26.38 2.35
CA SER A 728 6.39 25.44 3.19
C SER A 728 7.63 24.83 2.56
N GLY A 729 7.78 24.93 1.23
CA GLY A 729 8.80 24.20 0.47
C GLY A 729 8.42 22.74 0.15
N ALA A 730 7.13 22.37 0.27
CA ALA A 730 6.66 21.05 -0.15
C ALA A 730 6.98 20.81 -1.63
N LYS A 731 7.32 19.56 -1.99
CA LYS A 731 7.64 19.21 -3.38
C LYS A 731 6.37 19.11 -4.22
N LEU A 732 6.50 19.38 -5.53
CA LEU A 732 5.43 19.15 -6.49
C LEU A 732 5.07 17.65 -6.54
N VAL A 733 3.78 17.36 -6.55
CA VAL A 733 3.22 16.01 -6.69
C VAL A 733 2.78 15.82 -8.14
N SER A 734 3.38 14.87 -8.85
CA SER A 734 3.11 14.62 -10.27
C SER A 734 1.63 14.39 -10.56
N SER A 735 0.94 13.62 -9.70
CA SER A 735 -0.47 13.25 -9.89
C SER A 735 -1.45 14.43 -9.83
N THR A 736 -1.07 15.55 -9.20
CA THR A 736 -1.93 16.74 -9.08
C THR A 736 -1.37 17.95 -9.81
N GLY A 737 -0.07 17.98 -10.12
CA GLY A 737 0.62 19.19 -10.58
C GLY A 737 0.64 20.30 -9.52
N LYS A 738 0.44 19.95 -8.24
CA LYS A 738 0.33 20.83 -7.07
C LYS A 738 1.31 20.40 -5.98
N HIS A 739 1.49 21.21 -4.94
CA HIS A 739 2.40 20.87 -3.82
C HIS A 739 1.73 20.01 -2.73
N PHE A 740 0.60 19.38 -3.05
CA PHE A 740 -0.15 18.50 -2.15
C PHE A 740 -0.72 17.29 -2.92
N TYR A 741 -0.98 16.21 -2.18
CA TYR A 741 -1.70 15.04 -2.65
C TYR A 741 -3.22 15.24 -2.51
N LYS A 742 -4.02 14.78 -3.46
CA LYS A 742 -5.49 14.81 -3.36
C LYS A 742 -6.04 13.41 -3.14
N ALA A 743 -6.85 13.23 -2.09
CA ALA A 743 -7.62 12.01 -1.84
C ALA A 743 -9.11 12.34 -1.70
N ASP A 744 -9.90 11.76 -2.60
CA ASP A 744 -11.37 11.82 -2.61
C ASP A 744 -12.02 10.58 -1.96
N SER A 745 -11.20 9.63 -1.48
CA SER A 745 -11.64 8.38 -0.88
C SER A 745 -10.61 7.85 0.12
N ILE A 746 -11.08 7.02 1.05
CA ILE A 746 -10.21 6.38 2.06
C ILE A 746 -9.18 5.45 1.41
N SER A 747 -9.54 4.82 0.29
CA SER A 747 -8.60 4.01 -0.51
C SER A 747 -7.43 4.85 -1.01
N LYS A 748 -7.71 6.00 -1.65
CA LYS A 748 -6.66 6.93 -2.09
C LYS A 748 -5.85 7.50 -0.93
N LEU A 749 -6.50 7.89 0.18
CA LEU A 749 -5.78 8.38 1.36
C LEU A 749 -4.80 7.34 1.91
N SER A 750 -5.21 6.08 1.94
CA SER A 750 -4.34 5.01 2.41
C SER A 750 -3.21 4.75 1.42
N GLY A 751 -3.48 4.82 0.12
CA GLY A 751 -2.45 4.84 -0.90
C GLY A 751 -1.45 6.01 -0.75
N ILE A 752 -1.89 7.19 -0.32
CA ILE A 752 -1.02 8.33 0.03
C ILE A 752 -0.10 7.97 1.18
N TYR A 753 -0.65 7.41 2.26
CA TYR A 753 0.15 6.95 3.38
C TYR A 753 1.16 5.88 3.00
N ASP A 754 0.82 5.00 2.06
CA ASP A 754 1.74 3.98 1.54
C ASP A 754 2.90 4.62 0.76
N ASN A 755 2.61 5.59 -0.12
CA ASN A 755 3.65 6.32 -0.84
C ASN A 755 4.57 7.11 0.13
N ILE A 756 3.99 7.79 1.12
CA ILE A 756 4.74 8.53 2.15
C ILE A 756 5.62 7.57 2.94
N TYR A 757 5.10 6.42 3.35
CA TYR A 757 5.87 5.38 4.04
C TYR A 757 7.07 4.95 3.20
N MET A 758 6.84 4.60 1.93
CA MET A 758 7.91 4.17 1.01
C MET A 758 8.98 5.26 0.87
N LYS A 759 8.60 6.50 0.53
CA LYS A 759 9.55 7.62 0.43
C LYS A 759 10.32 7.84 1.74
N THR A 760 9.63 7.77 2.89
CA THR A 760 10.26 7.99 4.19
C THR A 760 11.28 6.91 4.53
N ILE A 761 11.03 5.65 4.17
CA ILE A 761 11.95 4.53 4.44
C ILE A 761 13.19 4.60 3.55
N PHE A 762 13.02 5.00 2.30
CA PHE A 762 14.05 4.91 1.27
C PHE A 762 14.85 6.18 1.03
N ASP A 763 14.20 7.34 1.03
CA ASP A 763 14.92 8.59 1.02
C ASP A 763 15.49 8.80 2.43
N THR A 764 16.80 8.95 2.51
CA THR A 764 17.51 8.99 3.79
C THR A 764 18.58 10.07 3.79
N SER A 765 18.99 10.49 4.97
CA SER A 765 20.07 11.45 5.14
C SER A 765 21.18 10.84 5.97
N LEU A 766 22.40 10.82 5.45
CA LEU A 766 23.59 10.48 6.23
C LEU A 766 24.06 11.70 7.03
N ASN A 767 24.43 11.44 8.28
CA ASN A 767 24.89 12.45 9.21
C ASN A 767 26.26 12.08 9.75
N SER A 768 26.97 13.06 10.30
CA SER A 768 28.30 12.89 10.87
C SER A 768 29.35 12.38 9.88
N VAL A 769 29.23 12.74 8.60
CA VAL A 769 30.25 12.44 7.59
C VAL A 769 31.45 13.34 7.85
N THR A 770 32.60 12.76 8.12
CA THR A 770 33.78 13.53 8.51
C THR A 770 34.56 13.94 7.26
N PHE A 771 34.89 15.22 7.16
CA PHE A 771 35.78 15.77 6.16
C PHE A 771 37.13 16.08 6.80
N GLU A 772 38.20 15.70 6.10
CA GLU A 772 39.57 16.05 6.46
C GLU A 772 40.33 16.53 5.22
N LYS A 773 40.99 17.69 5.32
CA LYS A 773 41.88 18.20 4.28
C LYS A 773 43.13 18.83 4.88
N VAL A 774 44.30 18.39 4.43
CA VAL A 774 45.56 19.13 4.61
C VAL A 774 45.80 19.99 3.37
N PHE A 775 45.89 21.31 3.53
CA PHE A 775 46.19 22.22 2.42
C PHE A 775 47.68 22.18 2.08
N PRO A 776 48.06 22.23 0.78
CA PRO A 776 49.45 22.17 0.38
C PRO A 776 50.21 23.43 0.82
N SER A 777 51.54 23.35 0.78
CA SER A 777 52.38 24.52 0.99
C SER A 777 52.05 25.63 -0.02
N GLY A 778 52.22 26.89 0.38
CA GLY A 778 51.85 28.04 -0.45
C GLY A 778 50.34 28.35 -0.52
N VAL A 779 49.51 27.74 0.33
CA VAL A 779 48.06 28.01 0.43
C VAL A 779 47.67 28.34 1.87
N LEU A 780 46.96 29.45 2.05
CA LEU A 780 46.42 29.90 3.33
C LEU A 780 44.89 29.94 3.28
N VAL A 781 44.23 29.20 4.16
CA VAL A 781 42.79 29.23 4.38
C VAL A 781 42.41 30.51 5.11
N THR A 782 41.42 31.23 4.58
CA THR A 782 41.00 32.56 5.07
C THR A 782 39.59 32.56 5.67
N GLU A 783 38.68 31.74 5.15
CA GLU A 783 37.32 31.58 5.66
C GLU A 783 36.89 30.11 5.52
N ILE A 784 36.26 29.57 6.56
CA ILE A 784 35.76 28.19 6.65
C ILE A 784 34.28 28.18 7.06
N PRO A 785 33.55 27.09 6.78
CA PRO A 785 32.20 26.89 7.31
C PRO A 785 32.17 26.83 8.86
N GLU A 786 31.05 27.21 9.47
CA GLU A 786 30.91 27.28 10.94
C GLU A 786 31.11 25.94 11.65
N ASN A 787 30.85 24.83 10.98
CA ASN A 787 30.97 23.46 11.48
C ASN A 787 32.36 22.82 11.27
N MET A 788 33.37 23.61 10.93
CA MET A 788 34.72 23.13 10.66
C MET A 788 35.77 23.80 11.57
N VAL A 789 36.88 23.11 11.77
CA VAL A 789 38.00 23.52 12.60
C VAL A 789 39.26 23.51 11.75
N LEU A 790 40.00 24.62 11.81
CA LEU A 790 41.30 24.77 11.16
C LEU A 790 42.40 24.66 12.22
N GLU A 791 43.35 23.76 12.00
CA GLU A 791 44.51 23.54 12.87
C GLU A 791 45.82 23.58 12.05
N GLU A 792 46.93 23.90 12.71
CA GLU A 792 48.27 23.83 12.10
C GLU A 792 48.88 22.44 12.33
N VAL A 793 49.38 21.83 11.26
CA VAL A 793 50.01 20.51 11.29
C VAL A 793 51.40 20.56 10.64
N ILE A 794 52.32 19.72 11.12
CA ILE A 794 53.65 19.57 10.53
C ILE A 794 53.60 18.37 9.58
N VAL A 795 53.74 18.62 8.28
CA VAL A 795 53.81 17.60 7.23
C VAL A 795 55.10 17.82 6.46
N ASP A 796 55.94 16.79 6.36
CA ASP A 796 57.26 16.83 5.72
C ASP A 796 58.21 17.94 6.24
N GLY A 797 58.01 18.38 7.49
CA GLY A 797 58.83 19.43 8.13
C GLY A 797 58.36 20.86 7.85
N GLU A 798 57.25 21.05 7.12
CA GLU A 798 56.61 22.35 6.89
C GLU A 798 55.32 22.49 7.71
N VAL A 799 55.02 23.72 8.13
CA VAL A 799 53.75 24.04 8.80
C VAL A 799 52.68 24.24 7.73
N ARG A 800 51.69 23.35 7.69
CA ARG A 800 50.54 23.38 6.79
C ARG A 800 49.24 23.50 7.59
N GLN A 801 48.15 23.87 6.95
CA GLN A 801 46.84 23.98 7.58
C GLN A 801 46.00 22.74 7.31
N LYS A 802 45.46 22.12 8.36
CA LYS A 802 44.52 21.01 8.29
C LYS A 802 43.13 21.51 8.67
N LEU A 803 42.16 21.26 7.80
CA LEU A 803 40.76 21.53 7.99
C LEU A 803 40.04 20.22 8.29
N THR A 804 39.32 20.17 9.40
CA THR A 804 38.47 19.04 9.77
C THR A 804 37.06 19.52 10.06
N GLY A 805 36.07 18.68 9.82
CA GLY A 805 34.69 19.00 10.17
C GLY A 805 33.73 17.87 9.90
N THR A 806 32.49 18.05 10.35
CA THR A 806 31.41 17.07 10.13
C THR A 806 30.35 17.68 9.23
N ILE A 807 29.98 16.95 8.17
CA ILE A 807 28.91 17.27 7.25
C ILE A 807 27.70 16.42 7.66
N ASN A 808 26.56 17.10 7.83
CA ASN A 808 25.29 16.50 8.21
C ASN A 808 24.27 16.68 7.09
N ASN A 809 23.18 15.93 7.15
CA ASN A 809 22.07 15.95 6.20
C ASN A 809 22.47 15.68 4.75
N ILE A 810 23.41 14.75 4.53
CA ILE A 810 23.77 14.30 3.19
C ILE A 810 22.63 13.46 2.62
N LEU A 811 21.85 14.06 1.72
CA LEU A 811 20.64 13.46 1.15
C LEU A 811 20.96 12.37 0.15
N PHE A 812 20.32 11.22 0.33
CA PHE A 812 20.28 10.12 -0.61
C PHE A 812 18.85 9.85 -1.04
N SER A 813 18.62 9.75 -2.35
CA SER A 813 17.35 9.28 -2.91
C SER A 813 17.50 7.86 -3.43
N PHE A 814 16.60 6.96 -3.06
CA PHE A 814 16.65 5.58 -3.58
C PHE A 814 15.98 5.50 -4.95
N ASP A 815 16.70 4.99 -5.95
CA ASP A 815 16.16 4.88 -7.32
C ASP A 815 15.41 3.55 -7.59
N GLY A 816 15.27 2.70 -6.57
CA GLY A 816 14.77 1.34 -6.69
C GLY A 816 15.87 0.28 -6.74
N SER A 817 17.14 0.68 -6.83
CA SER A 817 18.29 -0.23 -6.82
C SER A 817 19.44 0.24 -5.94
N LYS A 818 19.69 1.55 -5.88
CA LYS A 818 20.81 2.17 -5.17
C LYS A 818 20.43 3.54 -4.62
N TYR A 819 21.18 3.98 -3.63
CA TYR A 819 21.06 5.31 -3.03
C TYR A 819 21.87 6.31 -3.87
N ILE A 820 21.20 7.31 -4.43
CA ILE A 820 21.79 8.35 -5.25
C ILE A 820 22.13 9.56 -4.40
N LEU A 821 23.40 9.95 -4.40
CA LEU A 821 23.89 11.18 -3.81
C LEU A 821 23.87 12.28 -4.88
N SER A 822 22.91 13.20 -4.76
CA SER A 822 22.81 14.34 -5.67
C SER A 822 23.74 15.47 -5.22
N ASN A 823 24.55 15.98 -6.16
CA ASN A 823 25.57 17.02 -6.01
C ASN A 823 25.38 17.92 -4.77
N MET A 824 26.24 17.68 -3.77
CA MET A 824 26.30 18.47 -2.53
C MET A 824 27.71 19.02 -2.37
N GLY A 825 27.85 20.26 -1.92
CA GLY A 825 29.17 20.83 -1.69
C GLY A 825 29.19 21.98 -0.70
N PHE A 826 30.40 22.34 -0.26
CA PHE A 826 30.66 23.49 0.59
C PHE A 826 31.87 24.26 0.10
N LYS A 827 31.94 25.54 0.47
CA LYS A 827 32.97 26.47 0.02
C LYS A 827 33.93 26.81 1.14
N VAL A 828 35.20 26.89 0.79
CA VAL A 828 36.30 27.41 1.61
C VAL A 828 36.97 28.53 0.84
N ARG A 829 37.39 29.60 1.50
CA ARG A 829 38.16 30.67 0.84
C ARG A 829 39.64 30.51 1.10
N VAL A 830 40.42 30.43 0.04
CA VAL A 830 41.87 30.22 0.10
C VAL A 830 42.63 31.36 -0.56
N LYS A 831 43.81 31.66 -0.03
CA LYS A 831 44.76 32.64 -0.55
C LYS A 831 46.05 31.91 -0.93
N TYR A 832 46.51 32.14 -2.15
CA TYR A 832 47.78 31.58 -2.63
C TYR A 832 48.94 32.50 -2.26
N THR A 833 49.93 31.95 -1.57
CA THR A 833 51.08 32.67 -0.99
C THR A 833 52.41 32.32 -1.64
N GLU A 834 52.40 31.43 -2.64
CA GLU A 834 53.56 31.09 -3.47
C GLU A 834 53.22 31.21 -4.96
N VAL A 835 54.24 31.40 -5.80
CA VAL A 835 54.12 31.48 -7.27
C VAL A 835 54.59 30.16 -7.86
N GLY A 836 53.83 29.61 -8.82
CA GLY A 836 54.15 28.36 -9.49
C GLY A 836 52.97 27.38 -9.52
N GLU A 837 53.28 26.14 -9.91
CA GLU A 837 52.32 25.03 -9.88
C GLU A 837 52.16 24.54 -8.44
N ILE A 838 50.93 24.58 -7.93
CA ILE A 838 50.58 24.11 -6.58
C ILE A 838 49.75 22.84 -6.72
N LEU A 839 50.32 21.72 -6.30
CA LEU A 839 49.67 20.41 -6.32
C LEU A 839 48.79 20.24 -5.08
N TYR A 840 47.50 19.98 -5.31
CA TYR A 840 46.59 19.46 -4.31
C TYR A 840 46.58 17.94 -4.46
N GLU A 841 47.32 17.25 -3.62
CA GLU A 841 47.26 15.78 -3.58
C GLU A 841 45.87 15.32 -3.15
N GLY A 842 45.40 14.25 -3.79
CA GLY A 842 44.15 13.58 -3.51
C GLY A 842 44.16 12.90 -2.14
N SER A 843 45.27 12.25 -1.80
CA SER A 843 45.54 11.62 -0.50
C SER A 843 45.41 12.57 0.70
N ASP A 844 45.72 13.85 0.50
CA ASP A 844 45.62 14.90 1.53
C ASP A 844 44.18 15.30 1.86
N ALA A 845 43.18 14.76 1.15
CA ALA A 845 41.77 15.08 1.32
C ALA A 845 40.92 13.82 1.33
N LYS A 846 40.02 13.69 2.31
CA LYS A 846 39.08 12.58 2.37
C LYS A 846 37.75 12.93 2.99
N MET A 847 36.74 12.14 2.65
CA MET A 847 35.49 12.04 3.38
C MET A 847 35.32 10.62 3.93
N THR A 848 34.85 10.52 5.17
CA THR A 848 34.52 9.24 5.80
C THR A 848 33.04 9.19 6.13
N TYR A 849 32.34 8.20 5.58
CA TYR A 849 30.92 7.96 5.75
C TYR A 849 30.72 6.80 6.73
N MET A 850 29.92 7.04 7.78
CA MET A 850 29.45 5.97 8.67
C MET A 850 28.05 5.56 8.26
N ILE A 851 27.92 4.35 7.72
CA ILE A 851 26.67 3.85 7.15
C ILE A 851 26.12 2.76 8.07
N ASN A 852 25.08 3.11 8.82
CA ASN A 852 24.27 2.11 9.52
C ASN A 852 23.19 1.62 8.56
N TYR A 853 23.05 0.31 8.41
CA TYR A 853 22.00 -0.29 7.60
C TYR A 853 21.50 -1.59 8.23
N ILE A 854 20.25 -1.92 7.93
CA ILE A 854 19.66 -3.21 8.27
C ILE A 854 19.88 -4.12 7.05
N ASP A 855 20.61 -5.22 7.24
CA ASP A 855 20.85 -6.20 6.18
C ASP A 855 19.58 -6.98 5.80
N GLY A 856 19.62 -7.76 4.71
CA GLY A 856 18.50 -8.60 4.28
C GLY A 856 18.01 -9.64 5.31
N LYS A 857 18.71 -9.82 6.44
CA LYS A 857 18.32 -10.69 7.54
C LYS A 857 17.71 -9.93 8.72
N GLY A 858 17.56 -8.62 8.61
CA GLY A 858 17.02 -7.78 9.68
C GLY A 858 18.03 -7.45 10.78
N ASN A 859 19.34 -7.66 10.57
CA ASN A 859 20.36 -7.30 11.56
C ASN A 859 20.97 -5.93 11.25
N GLU A 860 21.24 -5.16 12.31
CA GLU A 860 21.97 -3.90 12.19
C GLU A 860 23.45 -4.16 11.85
N GLN A 861 23.93 -3.47 10.82
CA GLN A 861 25.33 -3.44 10.39
C GLN A 861 25.83 -2.00 10.42
N LEU A 862 27.13 -1.82 10.69
CA LEU A 862 27.83 -0.54 10.59
C LEU A 862 29.03 -0.71 9.67
N GLU A 863 29.09 0.11 8.63
CA GLU A 863 30.20 0.15 7.69
C GLU A 863 30.82 1.54 7.63
N ILE A 864 32.12 1.58 7.40
CA ILE A 864 32.91 2.82 7.31
C ILE A 864 33.48 2.90 5.91
N LEU A 865 32.98 3.83 5.11
CA LEU A 865 33.45 4.09 3.76
C LEU A 865 34.37 5.32 3.78
N GLU A 866 35.58 5.19 3.25
CA GLU A 866 36.54 6.29 3.11
C GLU A 866 36.78 6.57 1.62
N GLU A 867 36.46 7.79 1.19
CA GLU A 867 36.63 8.25 -0.19
C GLU A 867 37.62 9.40 -0.25
N HIS A 868 38.44 9.40 -1.30
CA HIS A 868 39.49 10.39 -1.52
C HIS A 868 39.17 11.29 -2.72
N PHE A 869 39.70 12.50 -2.71
CA PHE A 869 39.58 13.42 -3.86
C PHE A 869 40.63 13.10 -4.93
N GLU A 870 40.37 13.47 -6.18
CA GLU A 870 41.38 13.39 -7.24
C GLU A 870 42.41 14.51 -7.15
N ASP A 871 43.66 14.25 -7.56
CA ASP A 871 44.72 15.25 -7.67
C ASP A 871 44.29 16.46 -8.51
N MET A 872 44.72 17.66 -8.09
CA MET A 872 44.42 18.90 -8.82
C MET A 872 45.64 19.83 -8.81
N ILE A 873 45.92 20.48 -9.94
CA ILE A 873 46.97 21.49 -10.03
C ILE A 873 46.34 22.88 -10.16
N VAL A 874 46.81 23.83 -9.36
CA VAL A 874 46.45 25.24 -9.48
C VAL A 874 47.70 26.07 -9.76
N ASN A 875 47.66 26.87 -10.82
CA ASN A 875 48.76 27.73 -11.23
C ASN A 875 48.61 29.12 -10.60
N SER A 876 49.44 29.41 -9.59
CA SER A 876 49.53 30.74 -9.01
C SER A 876 50.52 31.57 -9.82
N VAL A 877 50.01 32.59 -10.52
CA VAL A 877 50.79 33.43 -11.44
C VAL A 877 50.94 34.84 -10.92
N PHE A 878 52.09 35.45 -11.22
CA PHE A 878 52.33 36.87 -10.96
C PHE A 878 52.42 37.58 -12.31
N GLU A 879 51.29 38.10 -12.81
CA GLU A 879 51.28 38.89 -14.04
C GLU A 879 51.87 40.28 -13.78
N ILE A 880 52.99 40.56 -14.45
CA ILE A 880 53.60 41.89 -14.46
C ILE A 880 53.05 42.62 -15.69
N ASP A 881 52.18 43.60 -15.47
CA ASP A 881 51.76 44.52 -16.52
C ASP A 881 52.93 45.49 -16.81
N ILE A 882 53.65 45.23 -17.91
CA ILE A 882 54.75 46.08 -18.39
C ILE A 882 54.15 47.08 -19.39
N ASN A 883 53.39 48.05 -18.90
CA ASN A 883 52.88 49.18 -19.68
C ASN A 883 53.49 50.51 -19.23
#